data_AF-A0A5J6P4D2-F1
#
_entry.id   AF-A0A5J6P4D2-F1
#
_cell.length_a   1.000
_cell.length_b   1.000
_cell.length_c   1.000
_cell.angle_alpha   90.00
_cell.angle_beta   90.00
_cell.angle_gamma   90.00
#
_symmetry.space_group_name_H-M   'P 1'
#
loop_
_entity.id
_entity.type
_entity.pdbx_description
1 polymer ?
#
loop_
_entity_poly.entity_id
_entity_poly.type
_entity_poly.pdbx_seq_one_letter_code
_entity_poly.pdbx_strand_id
1 'polypeptide(L)'
;MHWICCIREAKNAARQTMNGFDRTQELKRYLIWCAVALTFILAMEGTRVNPGALFDRDGIHNAGELLSGLLHPNLSADFLQRIFLLSFESLFVGILGTVFAVVIGISLAVFAIRIPELPDPPGRQGKRQSVVVATARSLSRFTLGFFRSIPEIVWAYLFVQILGLGPGAAVLAIGLTVGGSIGKLYAELAEAVDSRIVGGLRSAGVGRWGILMHGILPQVKRQWVAYALFRMECNIRTGTILGVVGAGGLGSEIALSIRYLEFDKLATTLIAVLVFVIALEWVSAFLRRHPVKWAMLFAVAGAIASVAYLDIPWADLLSGSWNNLPRANAFDLSDEFLEKTASLVWQTLLMAWIATLLAAVFAFFLAPLSTKSLITKSYLENTYGKRGVSLWMSRALQGSSQFFLQVTRAMPELTLALVFVVWVGPGALAGILAIAVHNIGVLGRLYTDVYEEVEPGPAKAMQASGASGLSTWLYAVLPQVNPRVLAFTLYRFEVNVRATATVGFVGAGGIGDSLYTSISLFHISDLIVLLVVMVAVVTGVDYVGDRLRKRILNGPSCEPNLLQRLSLLFSGSSTAIAPFPCQLPIVEKPQLCCRCGAAPAFTVIKPISVSSDGLTIAMDKTLPTGLMVQLVVVYPDGKLSTVIGARACPNEAQNAAPYCEKNYLGFIEPTPEFLSAMIEIAQRENIRFVEDNECSALKKNNQADALMPTQLQTTIA
;
A
#
# COMPACT_ATOMS: atom_id res chain seq x y z
N MET A 1 42.56 14.01 -34.10
CA MET A 1 41.74 12.88 -34.58
C MET A 1 41.13 12.03 -33.45
N HIS A 2 41.84 11.71 -32.36
CA HIS A 2 41.30 10.90 -31.25
C HIS A 2 40.07 11.47 -30.52
N TRP A 3 40.02 12.80 -30.30
CA TRP A 3 38.86 13.46 -29.68
C TRP A 3 37.58 13.34 -30.53
N ILE A 4 37.70 13.34 -31.86
CA ILE A 4 36.57 13.25 -32.78
C ILE A 4 35.96 11.83 -32.75
N CYS A 5 36.79 10.79 -32.55
CA CYS A 5 36.33 9.41 -32.48
C CYS A 5 35.57 9.14 -31.16
N CYS A 6 36.11 9.62 -30.03
CA CYS A 6 35.47 9.48 -28.72
C CYS A 6 34.15 10.27 -28.63
N ILE A 7 34.11 11.49 -29.19
CA ILE A 7 32.86 12.27 -29.31
C ILE A 7 31.85 11.56 -30.21
N ARG A 8 32.30 10.91 -31.29
CA ARG A 8 31.42 10.21 -32.24
C ARG A 8 30.87 8.90 -31.67
N GLU A 9 31.66 8.16 -30.90
CA GLU A 9 31.20 6.97 -30.17
C GLU A 9 30.31 7.32 -28.98
N ALA A 10 30.63 8.38 -28.22
CA ALA A 10 29.73 8.90 -27.19
C ALA A 10 28.40 9.39 -27.80
N LYS A 11 28.43 10.06 -28.96
CA LYS A 11 27.22 10.43 -29.72
C LYS A 11 26.44 9.21 -30.20
N ASN A 12 27.12 8.14 -30.60
CA ASN A 12 26.50 6.92 -31.11
C ASN A 12 25.92 6.05 -29.97
N ALA A 13 26.59 5.96 -28.83
CA ALA A 13 26.10 5.31 -27.62
C ALA A 13 24.92 6.08 -27.01
N ALA A 14 25.00 7.42 -26.98
CA ALA A 14 23.88 8.30 -26.63
C ALA A 14 22.73 8.18 -27.65
N ARG A 15 23.02 8.04 -28.95
CA ARG A 15 22.00 7.74 -29.97
C ARG A 15 21.38 6.36 -29.78
N GLN A 16 22.12 5.34 -29.38
CA GLN A 16 21.57 4.00 -29.12
C GLN A 16 20.69 3.96 -27.87
N THR A 17 21.04 4.70 -26.81
CA THR A 17 20.17 4.87 -25.63
C THR A 17 18.96 5.76 -25.93
N MET A 18 19.12 6.82 -26.74
CA MET A 18 17.99 7.65 -27.20
C MET A 18 17.12 6.95 -28.26
N ASN A 19 17.64 5.99 -29.03
CA ASN A 19 16.85 5.16 -29.94
C ASN A 19 16.11 4.03 -29.20
N GLY A 20 16.42 3.79 -27.93
CA GLY A 20 15.62 2.96 -27.01
C GLY A 20 14.38 3.66 -26.47
N PHE A 21 14.14 4.93 -26.86
CA PHE A 21 12.85 5.60 -26.69
C PHE A 21 11.86 4.97 -27.67
N ASP A 22 11.36 3.80 -27.30
CA ASP A 22 10.38 3.06 -28.07
C ASP A 22 9.13 3.92 -28.20
N ARG A 23 8.96 4.54 -29.38
CA ARG A 23 7.83 5.41 -29.73
C ARG A 23 6.50 4.72 -29.45
N THR A 24 6.48 3.39 -29.45
CA THR A 24 5.30 2.59 -29.10
C THR A 24 5.01 2.58 -27.60
N GLN A 25 6.01 2.66 -26.72
CA GLN A 25 5.80 2.81 -25.27
C GLN A 25 5.30 4.20 -24.91
N GLU A 26 5.85 5.24 -25.52
CA GLU A 26 5.37 6.62 -25.38
C GLU A 26 3.91 6.73 -25.86
N LEU A 27 3.61 6.20 -27.05
CA LEU A 27 2.24 6.19 -27.58
C LEU A 27 1.27 5.42 -26.66
N LYS A 28 1.67 4.27 -26.12
CA LYS A 28 0.88 3.52 -25.12
C LYS A 28 0.61 4.36 -23.87
N ARG A 29 1.59 5.11 -23.38
CA ARG A 29 1.40 6.01 -22.23
C ARG A 29 0.39 7.13 -22.54
N TYR A 30 0.52 7.78 -23.69
CA TYR A 30 -0.45 8.80 -24.12
C TYR A 30 -1.85 8.23 -24.28
N LEU A 31 -1.99 7.04 -24.89
CA LEU A 31 -3.28 6.37 -25.02
C LEU A 31 -3.91 6.04 -23.67
N ILE A 32 -3.12 5.62 -22.67
CA ILE A 32 -3.62 5.38 -21.32
C ILE A 32 -4.14 6.68 -20.68
N TRP A 33 -3.40 7.78 -20.78
CA TRP A 33 -3.86 9.06 -20.23
C TRP A 33 -5.11 9.58 -20.95
N CYS A 34 -5.17 9.46 -22.28
CA CYS A 34 -6.37 9.78 -23.04
C CYS A 34 -7.56 8.90 -22.64
N ALA A 35 -7.34 7.60 -22.40
CA ALA A 35 -8.38 6.70 -21.92
C ALA A 35 -8.87 7.11 -20.52
N VAL A 36 -7.97 7.45 -19.59
CA VAL A 36 -8.34 7.94 -18.25
C VAL A 36 -9.16 9.24 -18.35
N ALA A 37 -8.71 10.21 -19.16
CA ALA A 37 -9.44 11.45 -19.39
C ALA A 37 -10.82 11.20 -20.01
N LEU A 38 -10.91 10.30 -20.99
CA LEU A 38 -12.17 9.89 -21.61
C LEU A 38 -13.11 9.26 -20.58
N THR A 39 -12.62 8.37 -19.70
CA THR A 39 -13.46 7.78 -18.64
C THR A 39 -13.97 8.82 -17.65
N PHE A 40 -13.20 9.87 -17.36
CA PHE A 40 -13.67 10.97 -16.51
C PHE A 40 -14.82 11.72 -17.18
N ILE A 41 -14.68 12.07 -18.46
CA ILE A 41 -15.73 12.78 -19.22
C ILE A 41 -16.99 11.93 -19.33
N LEU A 42 -16.86 10.65 -19.70
CA LEU A 42 -17.99 9.72 -19.79
C LEU A 42 -18.66 9.51 -18.43
N ALA A 43 -17.90 9.52 -17.33
CA ALA A 43 -18.46 9.42 -15.99
C ALA A 43 -19.24 10.69 -15.60
N MET A 44 -18.75 11.87 -15.94
CA MET A 44 -19.46 13.13 -15.72
C MET A 44 -20.79 13.16 -16.48
N GLU A 45 -20.80 12.71 -17.74
CA GLU A 45 -22.03 12.59 -18.54
C GLU A 45 -22.98 11.52 -17.98
N GLY A 46 -22.44 10.36 -17.61
CA GLY A 46 -23.22 9.26 -17.03
C GLY A 46 -23.85 9.56 -15.67
N THR A 47 -23.24 10.46 -14.88
CA THR A 47 -23.81 10.94 -13.61
C THR A 47 -24.78 12.11 -13.79
N ARG A 48 -24.90 12.66 -15.01
CA ARG A 48 -25.68 13.88 -15.34
C ARG A 48 -25.34 15.06 -14.42
N VAL A 49 -24.10 15.12 -13.96
CA VAL A 49 -23.64 16.18 -13.06
C VAL A 49 -23.33 17.42 -13.87
N ASN A 50 -23.94 18.55 -13.50
CA ASN A 50 -23.60 19.85 -14.07
C ASN A 50 -22.60 20.59 -13.16
N PRO A 51 -21.32 20.74 -13.54
CA PRO A 51 -20.35 21.52 -12.77
C PRO A 51 -20.72 22.99 -12.63
N GLY A 52 -21.56 23.52 -13.53
CA GLY A 52 -22.05 24.89 -13.49
C GLY A 52 -22.79 25.22 -12.19
N ALA A 53 -23.41 24.23 -11.54
CA ALA A 53 -24.12 24.40 -10.28
C ALA A 53 -23.26 25.02 -9.15
N LEU A 54 -21.93 24.86 -9.17
CA LEU A 54 -21.04 25.51 -8.21
C LEU A 54 -21.01 27.03 -8.35
N PHE A 55 -21.20 27.51 -9.57
CA PHE A 55 -21.05 28.92 -9.95
C PHE A 55 -22.38 29.56 -10.34
N ASP A 56 -23.47 28.82 -10.23
CA ASP A 56 -24.82 29.36 -10.39
C ASP A 56 -25.12 30.37 -9.27
N ARG A 57 -26.01 31.32 -9.55
CA ARG A 57 -26.35 32.41 -8.62
C ARG A 57 -26.81 31.88 -7.26
N ASP A 58 -27.61 30.83 -7.27
CA ASP A 58 -28.13 30.18 -6.05
C ASP A 58 -27.01 29.45 -5.29
N GLY A 59 -26.13 28.75 -6.01
CA GLY A 59 -24.97 28.09 -5.42
C GLY A 59 -24.02 29.10 -4.74
N ILE A 60 -23.74 30.22 -5.39
CA ILE A 60 -22.91 31.30 -4.80
C ILE A 60 -23.61 31.93 -3.59
N HIS A 61 -24.94 32.12 -3.64
CA HIS A 61 -25.71 32.66 -2.52
C HIS A 61 -25.68 31.72 -1.31
N ASN A 62 -25.96 30.43 -1.50
CA ASN A 62 -25.93 29.41 -0.45
C ASN A 62 -24.51 29.26 0.14
N ALA A 63 -23.47 29.29 -0.71
CA ALA A 63 -22.09 29.33 -0.23
C ALA A 63 -21.81 30.59 0.60
N GLY A 64 -22.35 31.75 0.20
CA GLY A 64 -22.25 33.00 0.93
C GLY A 64 -22.90 32.90 2.31
N GLU A 65 -24.12 32.37 2.41
CA GLU A 65 -24.82 32.17 3.69
C GLU A 65 -24.06 31.20 4.58
N LEU A 66 -23.66 30.05 4.05
CA LEU A 66 -22.86 29.06 4.76
C LEU A 66 -21.54 29.66 5.25
N LEU A 67 -20.79 30.35 4.39
CA LEU A 67 -19.54 31.00 4.75
C LEU A 67 -19.74 32.10 5.79
N SER A 68 -20.83 32.87 5.69
CA SER A 68 -21.17 33.91 6.66
C SER A 68 -21.46 33.31 8.04
N GLY A 69 -22.15 32.17 8.10
CA GLY A 69 -22.39 31.43 9.34
C GLY A 69 -21.10 30.81 9.89
N LEU A 70 -20.23 30.28 9.02
CA LEU A 70 -18.92 29.73 9.41
C LEU A 70 -17.97 30.79 10.00
N LEU A 71 -18.12 32.05 9.62
CA LEU A 71 -17.31 33.16 10.16
C LEU A 71 -17.78 33.64 11.55
N HIS A 72 -18.98 33.26 11.99
CA HIS A 72 -19.55 33.68 13.28
C HIS A 72 -19.86 32.45 14.15
N PRO A 73 -18.83 31.74 14.67
CA PRO A 73 -19.04 30.56 15.48
C PRO A 73 -19.73 30.91 16.81
N ASN A 74 -20.71 30.12 17.19
CA ASN A 74 -21.36 30.23 18.49
C ASN A 74 -20.41 29.73 19.60
N LEU A 75 -19.88 30.65 20.40
CA LEU A 75 -18.96 30.35 21.50
C LEU A 75 -19.64 30.40 22.88
N SER A 76 -20.95 30.17 22.94
CA SER A 76 -21.65 30.08 24.22
C SER A 76 -21.08 28.94 25.08
N ALA A 77 -20.90 29.21 26.38
CA ALA A 77 -20.26 28.28 27.31
C ALA A 77 -21.02 26.94 27.40
N ASP A 78 -22.36 27.00 27.43
CA ASP A 78 -23.22 25.82 27.47
C ASP A 78 -23.04 24.93 26.23
N PHE A 79 -22.95 25.56 25.05
CA PHE A 79 -22.74 24.85 23.80
C PHE A 79 -21.34 24.25 23.72
N LEU A 80 -20.30 24.99 24.12
CA LEU A 80 -18.93 24.48 24.17
C LEU A 80 -18.79 23.29 25.12
N GLN A 81 -19.43 23.33 26.29
CA GLN A 81 -19.45 22.21 27.23
C GLN A 81 -20.13 20.98 26.60
N ARG A 82 -21.24 21.18 25.89
CA ARG A 82 -21.93 20.10 25.18
C ARG A 82 -21.06 19.47 24.10
N ILE A 83 -20.43 20.28 23.26
CA ILE A 83 -19.50 19.82 22.21
C ILE A 83 -18.30 19.10 22.81
N PHE A 84 -17.77 19.58 23.94
CA PHE A 84 -16.70 18.91 24.67
C PHE A 84 -17.12 17.50 25.12
N LEU A 85 -18.28 17.36 25.76
CA LEU A 85 -18.80 16.06 26.19
C LEU A 85 -19.01 15.09 25.02
N LEU A 86 -19.61 15.58 23.93
CA LEU A 86 -19.83 14.78 22.71
C LEU A 86 -18.51 14.38 22.03
N SER A 87 -17.47 15.21 22.13
CA SER A 87 -16.13 14.87 21.64
C SER A 87 -15.54 13.68 22.41
N PHE A 88 -15.72 13.65 23.73
CA PHE A 88 -15.32 12.50 24.55
C PHE A 88 -16.13 11.25 24.26
N GLU A 89 -17.44 11.38 24.02
CA GLU A 89 -18.26 10.26 23.59
C GLU A 89 -17.73 9.67 22.27
N SER A 90 -17.47 10.50 21.25
CA SER A 90 -16.86 10.04 19.99
C SER A 90 -15.47 9.43 20.17
N LEU A 91 -14.65 9.94 21.11
CA LEU A 91 -13.36 9.36 21.47
C LEU A 91 -13.51 7.91 21.95
N PHE A 92 -14.37 7.70 22.95
CA PHE A 92 -14.56 6.39 23.57
C PHE A 92 -15.25 5.41 22.63
N VAL A 93 -16.19 5.86 21.81
CA VAL A 93 -16.81 5.05 20.74
C VAL A 93 -15.74 4.53 19.78
N GLY A 94 -14.83 5.41 19.33
CA GLY A 94 -13.74 5.03 18.43
C GLY A 94 -12.76 4.03 19.05
N ILE A 95 -12.38 4.24 20.33
CA ILE A 95 -11.47 3.35 21.05
C ILE A 95 -12.11 1.97 21.25
N LEU A 96 -13.31 1.92 21.83
CA LEU A 96 -14.00 0.66 22.11
C LEU A 96 -14.34 -0.11 20.83
N GLY A 97 -14.84 0.59 19.80
CA GLY A 97 -15.09 0.00 18.49
C GLY A 97 -13.83 -0.60 17.85
N THR A 98 -12.66 0.01 18.07
CA THR A 98 -11.38 -0.56 17.61
C THR A 98 -10.99 -1.81 18.36
N VAL A 99 -11.23 -1.88 19.67
CA VAL A 99 -10.98 -3.10 20.45
C VAL A 99 -11.84 -4.24 19.94
N PHE A 100 -13.14 -4.01 19.73
CA PHE A 100 -14.04 -4.99 19.12
C PHE A 100 -13.56 -5.41 17.73
N ALA A 101 -13.15 -4.45 16.89
CA ALA A 101 -12.62 -4.73 15.55
C ALA A 101 -11.35 -5.60 15.60
N VAL A 102 -10.43 -5.34 16.53
CA VAL A 102 -9.22 -6.15 16.69
C VAL A 102 -9.55 -7.56 17.18
N VAL A 103 -10.48 -7.72 18.12
CA VAL A 103 -10.91 -9.03 18.62
C VAL A 103 -11.53 -9.84 17.48
N ILE A 104 -12.54 -9.29 16.79
CA ILE A 104 -13.22 -9.95 15.66
C ILE A 104 -12.22 -10.25 14.53
N GLY A 105 -11.37 -9.27 14.20
CA GLY A 105 -10.36 -9.37 13.15
C GLY A 105 -9.35 -10.47 13.43
N ILE A 106 -8.78 -10.56 14.63
CA ILE A 106 -7.83 -11.62 15.01
C ILE A 106 -8.53 -12.99 15.01
N SER A 107 -9.72 -13.09 15.60
CA SER A 107 -10.47 -14.35 15.66
C SER A 107 -10.73 -14.93 14.27
N LEU A 108 -11.16 -14.11 13.32
CA LEU A 108 -11.39 -14.55 11.94
C LEU A 108 -10.07 -14.73 11.16
N ALA A 109 -9.08 -13.84 11.34
CA ALA A 109 -7.80 -13.92 10.65
C ALA A 109 -7.09 -15.25 10.90
N VAL A 110 -7.10 -15.76 12.13
CA VAL A 110 -6.48 -17.05 12.49
C VAL A 110 -7.00 -18.20 11.62
N PHE A 111 -8.29 -18.21 11.25
CA PHE A 111 -8.87 -19.20 10.34
C PHE A 111 -8.69 -18.84 8.86
N ALA A 112 -8.50 -17.56 8.53
CA ALA A 112 -8.33 -17.08 7.17
C ALA A 112 -6.90 -17.28 6.62
N ILE A 113 -5.88 -17.39 7.49
CA ILE A 113 -4.47 -17.51 7.12
C ILE A 113 -4.19 -18.80 6.33
N ARG A 114 -3.48 -18.65 5.23
CA ARG A 114 -2.84 -19.74 4.48
C ARG A 114 -1.34 -19.77 4.77
N ILE A 115 -0.89 -20.75 5.54
CA ILE A 115 0.53 -20.82 5.89
C ILE A 115 1.34 -21.16 4.62
N PRO A 116 2.37 -20.34 4.26
CA PRO A 116 3.25 -20.62 3.13
C PRO A 116 3.90 -22.01 3.24
N GLU A 117 4.16 -22.66 2.10
CA GLU A 117 4.82 -23.98 1.96
C GLU A 117 4.09 -25.21 2.54
N LEU A 118 2.97 -25.03 3.24
CA LEU A 118 2.10 -26.15 3.60
C LEU A 118 1.22 -26.55 2.41
N PRO A 119 1.15 -27.86 2.07
CA PRO A 119 0.05 -28.36 1.26
C PRO A 119 -1.22 -27.96 1.98
N ASP A 120 -2.00 -27.10 1.33
CA ASP A 120 -3.34 -26.76 1.76
C ASP A 120 -4.26 -27.34 0.70
N PRO A 121 -4.85 -28.50 0.97
CA PRO A 121 -4.96 -29.19 2.28
C PRO A 121 -3.77 -30.12 2.67
N PRO A 122 -3.56 -30.43 3.97
CA PRO A 122 -2.36 -31.15 4.46
C PRO A 122 -2.24 -32.57 3.89
N GLY A 123 -1.14 -32.81 3.17
CA GLY A 123 -0.82 -34.10 2.55
C GLY A 123 -0.39 -35.15 3.56
N ARG A 124 -1.37 -35.85 4.15
CA ARG A 124 -1.36 -37.21 4.78
C ARG A 124 -2.56 -37.43 5.72
N GLN A 125 -3.37 -36.40 5.98
CA GLN A 125 -4.61 -36.50 6.75
C GLN A 125 -5.83 -36.67 5.81
N GLY A 126 -6.83 -37.44 6.27
CA GLY A 126 -7.98 -37.87 5.45
C GLY A 126 -8.68 -36.71 4.73
N LYS A 127 -9.20 -36.98 3.51
CA LYS A 127 -9.90 -36.01 2.64
C LYS A 127 -10.92 -35.13 3.38
N ARG A 128 -11.54 -35.62 4.47
CA ARG A 128 -12.48 -34.86 5.31
C ARG A 128 -11.85 -33.68 6.06
N GLN A 129 -10.71 -33.86 6.72
CA GLN A 129 -10.06 -32.77 7.51
C GLN A 129 -9.54 -31.65 6.59
N SER A 130 -9.01 -32.06 5.45
CA SER A 130 -8.65 -31.22 4.32
C SER A 130 -9.79 -30.28 3.89
N VAL A 131 -10.97 -30.85 3.62
CA VAL A 131 -12.15 -30.09 3.21
C VAL A 131 -12.65 -29.18 4.33
N VAL A 132 -12.70 -29.65 5.58
CA VAL A 132 -13.15 -28.83 6.73
C VAL A 132 -12.28 -27.58 6.90
N VAL A 133 -10.95 -27.71 6.83
CA VAL A 133 -10.04 -26.57 6.94
C VAL A 133 -10.22 -25.60 5.76
N ALA A 134 -10.33 -26.13 4.54
CA ALA A 134 -10.53 -25.30 3.35
C ALA A 134 -11.85 -24.53 3.41
N THR A 135 -12.94 -25.19 3.84
CA THR A 135 -14.25 -24.57 4.03
C THR A 135 -14.22 -23.54 5.14
N ALA A 136 -13.64 -23.84 6.30
CA ALA A 136 -13.52 -22.88 7.41
C ALA A 136 -12.73 -21.62 6.99
N ARG A 137 -11.66 -21.78 6.21
CA ARG A 137 -10.90 -20.67 5.65
C ARG A 137 -11.72 -19.84 4.67
N SER A 138 -12.37 -20.51 3.72
CA SER A 138 -13.19 -19.83 2.71
C SER A 138 -14.34 -19.07 3.38
N LEU A 139 -14.97 -19.67 4.39
CA LEU A 139 -16.01 -19.05 5.18
C LEU A 139 -15.47 -17.85 5.95
N SER A 140 -14.32 -17.98 6.63
CA SER A 140 -13.72 -16.85 7.35
C SER A 140 -13.39 -15.68 6.42
N ARG A 141 -12.81 -15.95 5.25
CA ARG A 141 -12.51 -14.90 4.24
C ARG A 141 -13.77 -14.28 3.67
N PHE A 142 -14.81 -15.07 3.44
CA PHE A 142 -16.11 -14.56 3.03
C PHE A 142 -16.72 -13.66 4.11
N THR A 143 -16.73 -14.09 5.38
CA THR A 143 -17.23 -13.31 6.51
C THR A 143 -16.48 -11.99 6.68
N LEU A 144 -15.14 -12.01 6.57
CA LEU A 144 -14.31 -10.80 6.59
C LEU A 144 -14.67 -9.85 5.45
N GLY A 145 -14.86 -10.39 4.24
CA GLY A 145 -15.29 -9.63 3.07
C GLY A 145 -16.69 -9.03 3.22
N PHE A 146 -17.64 -9.81 3.77
CA PHE A 146 -19.01 -9.40 4.03
C PHE A 146 -19.07 -8.23 5.01
N PHE A 147 -18.44 -8.36 6.19
CA PHE A 147 -18.44 -7.29 7.18
C PHE A 147 -17.78 -6.02 6.66
N ARG A 148 -16.71 -6.13 5.87
CA ARG A 148 -16.04 -4.99 5.25
C ARG A 148 -16.90 -4.29 4.17
N SER A 149 -17.77 -5.04 3.49
CA SER A 149 -18.49 -4.52 2.31
C SER A 149 -19.67 -3.64 2.68
N ILE A 150 -20.33 -3.91 3.80
CA ILE A 150 -21.44 -3.11 4.31
C ILE A 150 -20.87 -1.87 5.01
N PRO A 151 -21.28 -0.64 4.62
CA PRO A 151 -20.83 0.58 5.28
C PRO A 151 -21.20 0.64 6.76
N GLU A 152 -20.35 1.28 7.56
CA GLU A 152 -20.54 1.42 9.01
C GLU A 152 -21.85 2.12 9.39
N ILE A 153 -22.32 3.07 8.57
CA ILE A 153 -23.57 3.80 8.84
C ILE A 153 -24.79 2.88 8.77
N VAL A 154 -24.76 1.88 7.87
CA VAL A 154 -25.85 0.91 7.72
C VAL A 154 -25.88 -0.01 8.93
N TRP A 155 -24.72 -0.48 9.38
CA TRP A 155 -24.62 -1.25 10.63
C TRP A 155 -25.10 -0.44 11.84
N ALA A 156 -24.70 0.82 11.94
CA ALA A 156 -25.09 1.68 13.06
C ALA A 156 -26.60 1.84 13.09
N TYR A 157 -27.23 2.10 11.95
CA TYR A 157 -28.69 2.19 11.86
C TYR A 157 -29.39 0.88 12.28
N LEU A 158 -28.93 -0.27 11.80
CA LEU A 158 -29.48 -1.58 12.18
C LEU A 158 -29.36 -1.82 13.69
N PHE A 159 -28.23 -1.44 14.31
CA PHE A 159 -28.06 -1.57 15.75
C PHE A 159 -28.85 -0.54 16.56
N VAL A 160 -29.11 0.67 16.03
CA VAL A 160 -30.01 1.64 16.67
C VAL A 160 -31.43 1.10 16.79
N GLN A 161 -31.89 0.28 15.84
CA GLN A 161 -33.20 -0.37 15.94
C GLN A 161 -33.25 -1.45 17.05
N ILE A 162 -32.11 -2.02 17.42
CA ILE A 162 -32.03 -3.12 18.41
C ILE A 162 -31.72 -2.58 19.81
N LEU A 163 -30.73 -1.69 19.92
CA LEU A 163 -30.21 -1.15 21.18
C LEU A 163 -30.83 0.20 21.56
N GLY A 164 -31.61 0.81 20.65
CA GLY A 164 -32.06 2.19 20.78
C GLY A 164 -30.99 3.20 20.36
N LEU A 165 -31.33 4.49 20.55
CA LEU A 165 -30.40 5.60 20.31
C LEU A 165 -29.27 5.57 21.33
N GLY A 166 -28.02 5.70 20.89
CA GLY A 166 -26.86 5.74 21.78
C GLY A 166 -25.55 5.22 21.19
N PRO A 167 -24.45 5.33 21.95
CA PRO A 167 -23.10 5.02 21.47
C PRO A 167 -22.86 3.53 21.20
N GLY A 168 -23.64 2.63 21.81
CA GLY A 168 -23.49 1.17 21.62
C GLY A 168 -23.63 0.72 20.17
N ALA A 169 -24.56 1.34 19.42
CA ALA A 169 -24.75 1.05 18.01
C ALA A 169 -23.52 1.43 17.16
N ALA A 170 -22.90 2.58 17.45
CA ALA A 170 -21.68 3.01 16.77
C ALA A 170 -20.49 2.09 17.08
N VAL A 171 -20.33 1.67 18.34
CA VAL A 171 -19.26 0.76 18.76
C VAL A 171 -19.33 -0.57 18.01
N LEU A 172 -20.53 -1.18 17.91
CA LEU A 172 -20.72 -2.44 17.20
C LEU A 172 -20.55 -2.28 15.69
N ALA A 173 -21.06 -1.19 15.12
CA ALA A 173 -20.92 -0.89 13.70
C ALA A 173 -19.46 -0.74 13.26
N ILE A 174 -18.66 0.00 14.03
CA ILE A 174 -17.21 0.10 13.85
C ILE A 174 -16.57 -1.27 14.06
N GLY A 175 -16.94 -1.99 15.13
CA GLY A 175 -16.42 -3.31 15.45
C GLY A 175 -16.54 -4.30 14.29
N LEU A 176 -17.71 -4.41 13.66
CA LEU A 176 -17.94 -5.31 12.53
C LEU A 176 -17.20 -4.86 11.28
N THR A 177 -17.46 -3.64 10.81
CA THR A 177 -16.94 -3.13 9.53
C THR A 177 -15.42 -3.10 9.50
N VAL A 178 -14.85 -2.60 10.59
CA VAL A 178 -13.41 -2.46 10.75
C VAL A 178 -12.77 -3.79 11.12
N GLY A 179 -13.47 -4.67 11.85
CA GLY A 179 -13.03 -6.02 12.12
C GLY A 179 -12.85 -6.85 10.85
N GLY A 180 -13.79 -6.74 9.89
CA GLY A 180 -13.66 -7.34 8.56
C GLY A 180 -12.43 -6.84 7.80
N SER A 181 -12.20 -5.52 7.83
CA SER A 181 -11.06 -4.89 7.16
C SER A 181 -9.71 -5.24 7.80
N ILE A 182 -9.61 -5.17 9.13
CA ILE A 182 -8.41 -5.52 9.90
C ILE A 182 -8.10 -7.01 9.76
N GLY A 183 -9.10 -7.88 9.89
CA GLY A 183 -8.89 -9.33 9.82
C GLY A 183 -8.38 -9.80 8.46
N LYS A 184 -8.90 -9.23 7.36
CA LYS A 184 -8.37 -9.51 6.01
C LYS A 184 -6.90 -9.10 5.91
N LEU A 185 -6.54 -7.88 6.34
CA LEU A 185 -5.17 -7.41 6.31
C LEU A 185 -4.24 -8.24 7.21
N TYR A 186 -4.68 -8.60 8.41
CA TYR A 186 -3.90 -9.43 9.32
C TYR A 186 -3.59 -10.80 8.74
N ALA A 187 -4.57 -11.41 8.06
CA ALA A 187 -4.34 -12.65 7.33
C ALA A 187 -3.31 -12.45 6.20
N GLU A 188 -3.44 -11.41 5.38
CA GLU A 188 -2.50 -11.12 4.29
C GLU A 188 -1.07 -10.85 4.78
N LEU A 189 -0.91 -10.07 5.86
CA LEU A 189 0.40 -9.81 6.46
C LEU A 189 1.04 -11.09 7.01
N ALA A 190 0.24 -11.98 7.60
CA ALA A 190 0.71 -13.28 8.07
C ALA A 190 1.09 -14.23 6.92
N GLU A 191 0.42 -14.14 5.77
CA GLU A 191 0.74 -14.91 4.56
C GLU A 191 1.99 -14.39 3.83
N ALA A 192 2.34 -13.13 4.00
CA ALA A 192 3.51 -12.48 3.40
C ALA A 192 4.82 -12.72 4.18
N VAL A 193 4.78 -13.47 5.28
CA VAL A 193 5.94 -13.79 6.12
C VAL A 193 6.97 -14.64 5.37
N ASP A 194 8.27 -14.44 5.68
CA ASP A 194 9.36 -15.26 5.15
C ASP A 194 9.14 -16.75 5.47
N SER A 195 9.05 -17.55 4.40
CA SER A 195 8.76 -18.97 4.49
C SER A 195 9.93 -19.79 5.04
N ARG A 196 11.17 -19.26 5.06
CA ARG A 196 12.35 -19.96 5.61
C ARG A 196 12.17 -20.38 7.07
N ILE A 197 11.69 -19.47 7.90
CA ILE A 197 11.46 -19.72 9.34
C ILE A 197 10.35 -20.76 9.52
N VAL A 198 9.31 -20.68 8.70
CA VAL A 198 8.19 -21.61 8.70
C VAL A 198 8.64 -23.02 8.28
N GLY A 199 9.44 -23.12 7.22
CA GLY A 199 10.04 -24.37 6.74
C GLY A 199 10.96 -25.01 7.78
N GLY A 200 11.81 -24.22 8.45
CA GLY A 200 12.68 -24.70 9.53
C GLY A 200 11.90 -25.28 10.73
N LEU A 201 10.89 -24.55 11.22
CA LEU A 201 10.03 -25.04 12.32
C LEU A 201 9.27 -26.31 11.92
N ARG A 202 8.85 -26.42 10.66
CA ARG A 202 8.18 -27.60 10.16
C ARG A 202 9.11 -28.81 10.06
N SER A 203 10.35 -28.63 9.63
CA SER A 203 11.37 -29.69 9.61
C SER A 203 11.65 -30.21 11.02
N ALA A 204 11.48 -29.37 12.05
CA ALA A 204 11.53 -29.77 13.46
C ALA A 204 10.24 -30.44 13.97
N GLY A 205 9.24 -30.69 13.13
CA GLY A 205 7.98 -31.36 13.48
C GLY A 205 6.94 -30.47 14.19
N VAL A 206 7.12 -29.15 14.20
CA VAL A 206 6.21 -28.23 14.89
C VAL A 206 4.84 -28.19 14.20
N GLY A 207 3.77 -28.34 14.99
CA GLY A 207 2.39 -28.28 14.49
C GLY A 207 1.95 -26.87 14.05
N ARG A 208 0.79 -26.77 13.37
CA ARG A 208 0.24 -25.51 12.82
C ARG A 208 0.15 -24.37 13.85
N TRP A 209 -0.33 -24.64 15.05
CA TRP A 209 -0.41 -23.65 16.13
C TRP A 209 0.96 -23.21 16.63
N GLY A 210 1.93 -24.13 16.70
CA GLY A 210 3.31 -23.80 17.05
C GLY A 210 3.96 -22.89 16.00
N ILE A 211 3.75 -23.19 14.72
CA ILE A 211 4.21 -22.35 13.60
C ILE A 211 3.55 -20.96 13.64
N LEU A 212 2.25 -20.89 13.91
CA LEU A 212 1.55 -19.60 14.01
C LEU A 212 2.12 -18.74 15.15
N MET A 213 2.26 -19.30 16.35
CA MET A 213 2.66 -18.56 17.55
C MET A 213 4.15 -18.22 17.61
N HIS A 214 5.02 -19.11 17.12
CA HIS A 214 6.47 -18.96 17.22
C HIS A 214 7.17 -18.63 15.90
N GLY A 215 6.53 -18.90 14.76
CA GLY A 215 7.04 -18.56 13.44
C GLY A 215 6.46 -17.26 12.91
N ILE A 216 5.14 -17.20 12.75
CA ILE A 216 4.45 -16.10 12.04
C ILE A 216 4.23 -14.88 12.96
N LEU A 217 3.55 -15.06 14.09
CA LEU A 217 3.12 -13.96 14.97
C LEU A 217 4.28 -13.06 15.44
N PRO A 218 5.47 -13.58 15.80
CA PRO A 218 6.59 -12.73 16.23
C PRO A 218 7.08 -11.78 15.15
N GLN A 219 6.92 -12.15 13.87
CA GLN A 219 7.32 -11.35 12.71
C GLN A 219 6.29 -10.24 12.41
N VAL A 220 4.99 -10.53 12.53
CA VAL A 220 3.93 -9.59 12.14
C VAL A 220 3.35 -8.75 13.29
N LYS A 221 3.55 -9.13 14.56
CA LYS A 221 2.93 -8.46 15.72
C LYS A 221 3.14 -6.95 15.76
N ARG A 222 4.31 -6.47 15.34
CA ARG A 222 4.62 -5.03 15.31
C ARG A 222 3.78 -4.30 14.27
N GLN A 223 3.61 -4.90 13.10
CA GLN A 223 2.78 -4.35 12.02
C GLN A 223 1.29 -4.40 12.39
N TRP A 224 0.82 -5.49 13.01
CA TRP A 224 -0.56 -5.59 13.51
C TRP A 224 -0.88 -4.49 14.52
N VAL A 225 -0.05 -4.30 15.55
CA VAL A 225 -0.28 -3.24 16.55
C VAL A 225 -0.22 -1.85 15.92
N ALA A 226 0.75 -1.59 15.04
CA ALA A 226 0.83 -0.30 14.34
C ALA A 226 -0.43 -0.01 13.51
N TYR A 227 -0.97 -1.03 12.83
CA TYR A 227 -2.20 -0.89 12.07
C TYR A 227 -3.44 -0.71 12.96
N ALA A 228 -3.54 -1.44 14.08
CA ALA A 228 -4.62 -1.24 15.06
C ALA A 228 -4.67 0.20 15.58
N LEU A 229 -3.51 0.78 15.92
CA LEU A 229 -3.41 2.16 16.41
C LEU A 229 -3.78 3.17 15.32
N PHE A 230 -3.34 2.95 14.09
CA PHE A 230 -3.78 3.76 12.95
C PHE A 230 -5.29 3.67 12.74
N ARG A 231 -5.86 2.47 12.83
CA ARG A 231 -7.31 2.26 12.73
C ARG A 231 -8.06 2.90 13.88
N MET A 232 -7.49 2.94 15.09
CA MET A 232 -8.08 3.67 16.22
C MET A 232 -8.26 5.16 15.91
N GLU A 233 -7.23 5.81 15.38
CA GLU A 233 -7.29 7.21 14.93
C GLU A 233 -8.40 7.43 13.89
N CYS A 234 -8.48 6.55 12.88
CA CYS A 234 -9.56 6.60 11.89
C CYS A 234 -10.94 6.35 12.50
N ASN A 235 -11.06 5.40 13.41
CA ASN A 235 -12.32 4.99 14.01
C ASN A 235 -12.86 6.07 14.97
N ILE A 236 -12.00 6.83 15.64
CA ILE A 236 -12.44 8.00 16.41
C ILE A 236 -13.07 9.05 15.48
N ARG A 237 -12.47 9.28 14.30
CA ARG A 237 -13.08 10.15 13.28
C ARG A 237 -14.40 9.58 12.76
N THR A 238 -14.46 8.28 12.46
CA THR A 238 -15.71 7.63 12.05
C THR A 238 -16.78 7.72 13.15
N GLY A 239 -16.41 7.64 14.43
CA GLY A 239 -17.32 7.86 15.56
C GLY A 239 -17.97 9.24 15.55
N THR A 240 -17.29 10.27 15.03
CA THR A 240 -17.87 11.63 14.90
C THR A 240 -18.95 11.72 13.83
N ILE A 241 -19.06 10.78 12.88
CA ILE A 241 -20.11 10.84 11.84
C ILE A 241 -21.31 9.95 12.14
N LEU A 242 -21.14 8.89 12.92
CA LEU A 242 -22.21 7.92 13.18
C LEU A 242 -23.36 8.53 14.01
N GLY A 243 -23.13 9.65 14.70
CA GLY A 243 -24.18 10.39 15.39
C GLY A 243 -25.32 10.87 14.49
N VAL A 244 -25.09 11.02 13.18
CA VAL A 244 -26.13 11.42 12.21
C VAL A 244 -27.29 10.43 12.14
N VAL A 245 -27.03 9.14 12.40
CA VAL A 245 -28.08 8.09 12.44
C VAL A 245 -28.60 7.81 13.85
N GLY A 246 -28.29 8.67 14.82
CA GLY A 246 -28.72 8.50 16.20
C GLY A 246 -27.79 7.64 17.07
N ALA A 247 -26.57 7.35 16.58
CA ALA A 247 -25.59 6.56 17.31
C ALA A 247 -24.70 7.38 18.28
N GLY A 248 -25.12 8.60 18.64
CA GLY A 248 -24.44 9.46 19.63
C GLY A 248 -23.21 10.23 19.13
N GLY A 249 -22.60 11.02 20.01
CA GLY A 249 -21.38 11.80 19.74
C GLY A 249 -21.56 13.03 18.83
N LEU A 250 -20.45 13.62 18.37
CA LEU A 250 -20.44 14.91 17.63
C LEU A 250 -21.32 14.93 16.37
N GLY A 251 -21.56 13.78 15.74
CA GLY A 251 -22.34 13.69 14.51
C GLY A 251 -23.80 14.04 14.68
N SER A 252 -24.37 13.82 15.87
CA SER A 252 -25.76 14.19 16.16
C SER A 252 -25.92 15.72 16.10
N GLU A 253 -24.93 16.46 16.59
CA GLU A 253 -24.92 17.93 16.53
C GLU A 253 -24.75 18.48 15.13
N ILE A 254 -23.89 17.84 14.34
CA ILE A 254 -23.74 18.20 12.93
C ILE A 254 -25.08 18.03 12.21
N ALA A 255 -25.75 16.89 12.41
CA ALA A 255 -27.06 16.63 11.80
C ALA A 255 -28.14 17.62 12.26
N LEU A 256 -28.19 17.92 13.56
CA LEU A 256 -29.17 18.87 14.11
C LEU A 256 -28.93 20.29 13.63
N SER A 257 -27.68 20.76 13.66
CA SER A 257 -27.32 22.12 13.23
C SER A 257 -27.65 22.35 11.75
N ILE A 258 -27.43 21.34 10.91
CA ILE A 258 -27.80 21.42 9.48
C ILE A 258 -29.30 21.34 9.28
N ARG A 259 -30.00 20.45 10.01
CA ARG A 259 -31.46 20.31 9.91
C ARG A 259 -32.21 21.59 10.31
N TYR A 260 -31.67 22.33 11.27
CA TYR A 260 -32.23 23.61 11.72
C TYR A 260 -31.59 24.84 11.06
N LEU A 261 -30.68 24.65 10.10
CA LEU A 261 -29.95 25.72 9.41
C LEU A 261 -29.22 26.69 10.39
N GLU A 262 -28.81 26.19 11.55
CA GLU A 262 -28.04 26.92 12.56
C GLU A 262 -26.54 26.86 12.21
N PHE A 263 -26.15 27.66 11.21
CA PHE A 263 -24.78 27.64 10.68
C PHE A 263 -23.72 28.12 11.68
N ASP A 264 -24.10 28.91 12.68
CA ASP A 264 -23.25 29.34 13.79
C ASP A 264 -22.84 28.17 14.70
N LYS A 265 -23.78 27.28 15.03
CA LYS A 265 -23.52 26.05 15.79
C LYS A 265 -22.79 25.01 14.95
N LEU A 266 -23.13 24.91 13.66
CA LEU A 266 -22.39 24.07 12.72
C LEU A 266 -20.92 24.49 12.67
N ALA A 267 -20.63 25.79 12.56
CA ALA A 267 -19.27 26.33 12.53
C ALA A 267 -18.45 25.89 13.75
N THR A 268 -19.00 26.10 14.96
CA THR A 268 -18.34 25.69 16.20
C THR A 268 -18.13 24.18 16.25
N THR A 269 -19.10 23.38 15.80
CA THR A 269 -18.99 21.92 15.76
C THR A 269 -17.90 21.45 14.78
N LEU A 270 -17.81 22.04 13.59
CA LEU A 270 -16.77 21.73 12.60
C LEU A 270 -15.38 22.12 13.09
N ILE A 271 -15.25 23.30 13.72
CA ILE A 271 -14.00 23.75 14.35
C ILE A 271 -13.60 22.79 15.47
N ALA A 272 -14.56 22.38 16.32
CA ALA A 272 -14.31 21.43 17.39
C ALA A 272 -13.84 20.07 16.85
N VAL A 273 -14.48 19.53 15.80
CA VAL A 273 -14.02 18.31 15.12
C VAL A 273 -12.60 18.49 14.59
N LEU A 274 -12.28 19.60 13.94
CA LEU A 274 -10.94 19.87 13.43
C LEU A 274 -9.89 19.90 14.55
N VAL A 275 -10.14 20.69 15.60
CA VAL A 275 -9.25 20.81 16.77
C VAL A 275 -9.08 19.47 17.45
N PHE A 276 -10.16 18.72 17.63
CA PHE A 276 -10.16 17.40 18.24
C PHE A 276 -9.35 16.39 17.41
N VAL A 277 -9.55 16.33 16.09
CA VAL A 277 -8.79 15.45 15.19
C VAL A 277 -7.30 15.81 15.21
N ILE A 278 -6.95 17.11 15.16
CA ILE A 278 -5.54 17.55 15.25
C ILE A 278 -4.93 17.15 16.60
N ALA A 279 -5.67 17.33 17.70
CA ALA A 279 -5.20 16.91 19.03
C ALA A 279 -4.94 15.41 19.08
N LEU A 280 -5.81 14.59 18.48
CA LEU A 280 -5.61 13.14 18.39
C LEU A 280 -4.42 12.76 17.50
N GLU A 281 -4.17 13.47 16.41
CA GLU A 281 -2.98 13.27 15.59
C GLU A 281 -1.71 13.56 16.39
N TRP A 282 -1.71 14.57 17.27
CA TRP A 282 -0.60 14.84 18.18
C TRP A 282 -0.39 13.73 19.21
N VAL A 283 -1.46 13.25 19.83
CA VAL A 283 -1.40 12.10 20.75
C VAL A 283 -0.89 10.85 20.03
N SER A 284 -1.37 10.58 18.82
CA SER A 284 -0.92 9.47 17.95
C SER A 284 0.57 9.61 17.61
N ALA A 285 1.03 10.80 17.22
CA ALA A 285 2.44 11.08 16.93
C ALA A 285 3.33 10.91 18.17
N PHE A 286 2.85 11.33 19.35
CA PHE A 286 3.52 11.11 20.63
C PHE A 286 3.64 9.61 20.95
N LEU A 287 2.53 8.87 20.90
CA LEU A 287 2.50 7.42 21.15
C LEU A 287 3.42 6.64 20.19
N ARG A 288 3.54 7.08 18.94
CA ARG A 288 4.42 6.46 17.92
C ARG A 288 5.92 6.62 18.22
N ARG A 289 6.33 7.63 18.98
CA ARG A 289 7.73 7.83 19.39
C ARG A 289 8.13 6.96 20.59
N HIS A 290 7.14 6.44 21.32
CA HIS A 290 7.34 5.62 22.50
C HIS A 290 7.25 4.12 22.18
N PRO A 291 7.80 3.24 23.04
CA PRO A 291 7.74 1.81 22.79
C PRO A 291 6.30 1.32 22.82
N VAL A 292 6.02 0.28 22.02
CA VAL A 292 4.68 -0.30 21.78
C VAL A 292 3.88 -0.59 23.06
N LYS A 293 4.57 -0.86 24.18
CA LYS A 293 3.95 -1.08 25.50
C LYS A 293 3.09 0.12 25.95
N TRP A 294 3.52 1.36 25.72
CA TRP A 294 2.74 2.55 26.10
C TRP A 294 1.47 2.66 25.28
N ALA A 295 1.56 2.39 23.97
CA ALA A 295 0.39 2.39 23.11
C ALA A 295 -0.61 1.28 23.49
N MET A 296 -0.13 0.11 23.89
CA MET A 296 -0.96 -0.97 24.43
C MET A 296 -1.61 -0.59 25.76
N LEU A 297 -0.87 0.04 26.68
CA LEU A 297 -1.41 0.52 27.95
C LEU A 297 -2.49 1.58 27.73
N PHE A 298 -2.25 2.53 26.83
CA PHE A 298 -3.22 3.55 26.46
C PHE A 298 -4.49 2.92 25.86
N ALA A 299 -4.35 1.95 24.95
CA ALA A 299 -5.49 1.26 24.36
C ALA A 299 -6.29 0.47 25.41
N VAL A 300 -5.63 -0.23 26.32
CA VAL A 300 -6.30 -1.00 27.39
C VAL A 300 -6.98 -0.05 28.40
N ALA A 301 -6.28 0.98 28.87
CA ALA A 301 -6.83 1.97 29.80
C ALA A 301 -8.00 2.73 29.15
N GLY A 302 -7.85 3.13 27.89
CA GLY A 302 -8.90 3.77 27.11
C GLY A 302 -10.12 2.86 26.91
N ALA A 303 -9.91 1.56 26.68
CA ALA A 303 -11.01 0.60 26.56
C ALA A 303 -11.77 0.41 27.88
N ILE A 304 -11.07 0.29 29.01
CA ILE A 304 -11.68 0.22 30.34
C ILE A 304 -12.48 1.50 30.63
N ALA A 305 -11.88 2.67 30.36
CA ALA A 305 -12.55 3.95 30.52
C ALA A 305 -13.78 4.08 29.59
N SER A 306 -13.69 3.58 28.36
CA SER A 306 -14.81 3.58 27.41
C SER A 306 -15.98 2.74 27.91
N VAL A 307 -15.71 1.54 28.44
CA VAL A 307 -16.75 0.67 29.01
C VAL A 307 -17.39 1.30 30.25
N ALA A 308 -16.61 2.05 31.05
CA ALA A 308 -17.12 2.72 32.24
C ALA A 308 -17.91 4.01 31.93
N TYR A 309 -17.54 4.73 30.87
CA TYR A 309 -18.16 6.01 30.51
C TYR A 309 -19.37 5.85 29.57
N LEU A 310 -19.30 4.93 28.61
CA LEU A 310 -20.38 4.72 27.65
C LEU A 310 -21.47 3.86 28.29
N ASP A 311 -22.65 4.45 28.47
CA ASP A 311 -23.84 3.73 28.92
C ASP A 311 -24.39 2.88 27.77
N ILE A 312 -23.86 1.66 27.64
CA ILE A 312 -24.24 0.71 26.58
C ILE A 312 -25.16 -0.35 27.19
N PRO A 313 -26.41 -0.47 26.70
CA PRO A 313 -27.35 -1.47 27.19
C PRO A 313 -27.03 -2.86 26.63
N TRP A 314 -25.93 -3.48 27.10
CA TRP A 314 -25.49 -4.81 26.65
C TRP A 314 -26.55 -5.91 26.86
N ALA A 315 -27.43 -5.72 27.84
CA ALA A 315 -28.54 -6.64 28.12
C ALA A 315 -29.50 -6.74 26.93
N ASP A 316 -29.79 -5.63 26.24
CA ASP A 316 -30.75 -5.59 25.13
C ASP A 316 -30.26 -6.33 23.89
N LEU A 317 -28.95 -6.46 23.73
CA LEU A 317 -28.33 -7.26 22.68
C LEU A 317 -28.60 -8.77 22.89
N LEU A 318 -28.64 -9.21 24.15
CA LEU A 318 -28.75 -10.61 24.54
C LEU A 318 -30.18 -11.04 24.88
N SER A 319 -31.07 -10.09 25.19
CA SER A 319 -32.44 -10.35 25.68
C SER A 319 -33.45 -10.79 24.60
N GLY A 320 -33.03 -10.93 23.34
CA GLY A 320 -33.90 -11.41 22.26
C GLY A 320 -34.72 -10.33 21.55
N SER A 321 -34.36 -9.05 21.69
CA SER A 321 -34.95 -7.91 20.95
C SER A 321 -34.95 -8.09 19.42
N TRP A 322 -34.14 -9.02 18.91
CA TRP A 322 -34.13 -9.49 17.52
C TRP A 322 -35.49 -9.97 17.00
N ASN A 323 -36.38 -10.44 17.90
CA ASN A 323 -37.72 -10.90 17.51
C ASN A 323 -38.67 -9.77 17.10
N ASN A 324 -38.35 -8.52 17.45
CA ASN A 324 -39.13 -7.34 17.10
C ASN A 324 -38.69 -6.72 15.76
N LEU A 325 -37.65 -7.26 15.13
CA LEU A 325 -37.24 -6.81 13.81
C LEU A 325 -38.34 -7.17 12.78
N PRO A 326 -38.76 -6.22 11.94
CA PRO A 326 -39.76 -6.51 10.92
C PRO A 326 -39.24 -7.63 10.03
N ARG A 327 -40.02 -8.70 9.90
CA ARG A 327 -39.64 -9.82 9.03
C ARG A 327 -39.71 -9.37 7.58
N ALA A 328 -38.70 -9.74 6.81
CA ALA A 328 -38.77 -9.59 5.37
C ALA A 328 -39.94 -10.42 4.85
N ASN A 329 -40.78 -9.78 4.02
CA ASN A 329 -41.77 -10.49 3.21
C ASN A 329 -41.05 -11.14 2.02
N ALA A 330 -41.80 -11.50 0.97
CA ALA A 330 -41.18 -11.84 -0.31
C ALA A 330 -40.21 -10.73 -0.75
N PHE A 331 -39.04 -11.11 -1.25
CA PHE A 331 -38.07 -10.18 -1.81
C PHE A 331 -38.64 -9.58 -3.09
N ASP A 332 -38.65 -8.25 -3.18
CA ASP A 332 -39.00 -7.57 -4.42
C ASP A 332 -37.83 -7.73 -5.41
N LEU A 333 -38.08 -8.53 -6.44
CA LEU A 333 -37.18 -8.76 -7.57
C LEU A 333 -37.85 -8.31 -8.87
N SER A 334 -38.75 -7.32 -8.79
CA SER A 334 -39.35 -6.71 -9.97
C SER A 334 -38.30 -6.14 -10.91
N ASP A 335 -38.55 -6.24 -12.22
CA ASP A 335 -37.63 -5.73 -13.24
C ASP A 335 -37.39 -4.22 -13.05
N GLU A 336 -38.42 -3.46 -12.67
CA GLU A 336 -38.32 -2.02 -12.37
C GLU A 336 -37.38 -1.74 -11.20
N PHE A 337 -37.47 -2.51 -10.11
CA PHE A 337 -36.57 -2.38 -8.97
C PHE A 337 -35.12 -2.72 -9.33
N LEU A 338 -34.91 -3.78 -10.12
CA LEU A 338 -33.58 -4.20 -10.57
C LEU A 338 -32.95 -3.17 -11.53
N GLU A 339 -33.71 -2.60 -12.45
CA GLU A 339 -33.24 -1.53 -13.34
C GLU A 339 -32.86 -0.27 -12.55
N LYS A 340 -33.72 0.16 -11.62
CA LYS A 340 -33.42 1.28 -10.72
C LYS A 340 -32.16 1.00 -9.91
N THR A 341 -32.05 -0.19 -9.31
CA THR A 341 -30.89 -0.58 -8.50
C THR A 341 -29.61 -0.61 -9.35
N ALA A 342 -29.67 -1.14 -10.57
CA ALA A 342 -28.54 -1.15 -11.49
C ALA A 342 -28.10 0.28 -11.86
N SER A 343 -29.04 1.20 -12.09
CA SER A 343 -28.74 2.61 -12.35
C SER A 343 -28.06 3.30 -11.16
N LEU A 344 -28.49 2.99 -9.93
CA LEU A 344 -27.91 3.54 -8.71
C LEU A 344 -26.52 2.98 -8.44
N VAL A 345 -26.30 1.68 -8.69
CA VAL A 345 -24.96 1.06 -8.63
C VAL A 345 -24.04 1.71 -9.64
N TRP A 346 -24.50 1.91 -10.87
CA TRP A 346 -23.73 2.58 -11.93
C TRP A 346 -23.35 4.00 -11.50
N GLN A 347 -24.30 4.79 -11.02
CA GLN A 347 -24.06 6.13 -10.51
C GLN A 347 -23.03 6.13 -9.36
N THR A 348 -23.14 5.17 -8.43
CA THR A 348 -22.22 5.01 -7.29
C THR A 348 -20.78 4.75 -7.76
N LEU A 349 -20.59 3.87 -8.74
CA LEU A 349 -19.28 3.58 -9.32
C LEU A 349 -18.69 4.80 -10.05
N LEU A 350 -19.51 5.52 -10.81
CA LEU A 350 -19.08 6.73 -11.51
C LEU A 350 -18.70 7.86 -10.53
N MET A 351 -19.49 8.08 -9.49
CA MET A 351 -19.19 9.05 -8.43
C MET A 351 -17.84 8.75 -7.78
N ALA A 352 -17.61 7.49 -7.38
CA ALA A 352 -16.34 7.06 -6.80
C ALA A 352 -15.16 7.24 -7.76
N TRP A 353 -15.36 6.97 -9.06
CA TRP A 353 -14.33 7.13 -10.08
C TRP A 353 -13.94 8.59 -10.27
N ILE A 354 -14.92 9.48 -10.48
CA ILE A 354 -14.71 10.93 -10.66
C ILE A 354 -14.02 11.51 -9.42
N ALA A 355 -14.53 11.21 -8.23
CA ALA A 355 -13.98 11.73 -6.98
C ALA A 355 -12.52 11.29 -6.79
N THR A 356 -12.21 10.02 -7.10
CA THR A 356 -10.86 9.48 -6.98
C THR A 356 -9.90 10.10 -7.99
N LEU A 357 -10.33 10.30 -9.24
CA LEU A 357 -9.51 10.94 -10.26
C LEU A 357 -9.25 12.41 -9.92
N LEU A 358 -10.26 13.14 -9.48
CA LEU A 358 -10.11 14.53 -9.04
C LEU A 358 -9.11 14.61 -7.88
N ALA A 359 -9.29 13.78 -6.86
CA ALA A 359 -8.38 13.70 -5.72
C ALA A 359 -6.96 13.33 -6.12
N ALA A 360 -6.78 12.35 -7.01
CA ALA A 360 -5.48 11.91 -7.49
C ALA A 360 -4.74 13.02 -8.27
N VAL A 361 -5.45 13.80 -9.10
CA VAL A 361 -4.87 14.94 -9.83
C VAL A 361 -4.36 16.00 -8.85
N PHE A 362 -5.20 16.45 -7.91
CA PHE A 362 -4.76 17.44 -6.91
C PHE A 362 -3.63 16.91 -6.02
N ALA A 363 -3.72 15.66 -5.56
CA ALA A 363 -2.67 15.03 -4.77
C ALA A 363 -1.36 14.88 -5.54
N PHE A 364 -1.40 14.60 -6.84
CA PHE A 364 -0.24 14.47 -7.70
C PHE A 364 0.59 15.76 -7.77
N PHE A 365 -0.07 16.92 -7.74
CA PHE A 365 0.60 18.23 -7.73
C PHE A 365 1.01 18.69 -6.33
N LEU A 366 0.19 18.42 -5.31
CA LEU A 366 0.47 18.85 -3.93
C LEU A 366 1.55 17.99 -3.25
N ALA A 367 1.60 16.68 -3.51
CA ALA A 367 2.53 15.78 -2.82
C ALA A 367 4.02 16.11 -3.08
N PRO A 368 4.48 16.41 -4.31
CA PRO A 368 5.86 16.86 -4.54
C PRO A 368 6.23 18.14 -3.78
N LEU A 369 5.26 19.02 -3.51
CA LEU A 369 5.45 20.25 -2.72
C LEU A 369 5.57 19.95 -1.22
N SER A 370 4.96 18.86 -0.76
CA SER A 370 5.04 18.40 0.63
C SER A 370 6.36 17.67 0.95
N THR A 371 6.98 17.02 -0.04
CA THR A 371 8.21 16.21 0.10
C THR A 371 9.47 17.06 0.28
N LYS A 372 10.24 16.77 1.33
CA LYS A 372 11.47 17.51 1.67
C LYS A 372 12.51 17.51 0.54
N SER A 373 12.84 16.33 0.01
CA SER A 373 13.91 16.16 -0.98
C SER A 373 13.62 16.86 -2.32
N LEU A 374 12.33 16.91 -2.69
CA LEU A 374 11.89 17.55 -3.93
C LEU A 374 11.82 19.07 -3.80
N ILE A 375 11.30 19.59 -2.68
CA ILE A 375 11.14 21.04 -2.51
C ILE A 375 12.48 21.78 -2.29
N THR A 376 13.45 21.14 -1.64
CA THR A 376 14.82 21.69 -1.54
C THR A 376 15.58 21.59 -2.87
N LYS A 377 15.08 20.79 -3.84
CA LYS A 377 15.61 20.58 -5.19
C LYS A 377 17.01 19.96 -5.24
N SER A 378 17.46 19.29 -4.20
CA SER A 378 18.80 18.69 -4.19
C SER A 378 18.80 17.32 -3.53
N TYR A 379 19.15 16.32 -4.32
CA TYR A 379 19.49 14.98 -3.89
C TYR A 379 20.99 14.85 -3.60
N LEU A 380 21.80 15.85 -3.93
CA LEU A 380 23.25 15.84 -3.70
C LEU A 380 23.57 16.17 -2.24
N GLU A 381 24.28 15.26 -1.56
CA GLU A 381 24.96 15.53 -0.29
C GLU A 381 25.97 16.66 -0.54
N ASN A 382 25.90 17.74 0.26
CA ASN A 382 26.62 19.01 0.08
C ASN A 382 26.11 19.99 -0.97
N THR A 383 24.85 20.41 -0.85
CA THR A 383 24.46 21.73 -1.38
C THR A 383 24.66 22.81 -0.32
N TYR A 384 25.86 23.40 -0.30
CA TYR A 384 26.04 24.73 0.24
C TYR A 384 25.17 25.70 -0.58
N GLY A 385 24.25 26.44 0.06
CA GLY A 385 23.83 27.73 -0.51
C GLY A 385 22.35 27.98 -0.82
N LYS A 386 21.39 27.55 0.00
CA LYS A 386 20.14 28.32 0.14
C LYS A 386 20.16 29.08 1.47
N ARG A 387 20.66 30.32 1.45
CA ARG A 387 20.50 31.27 2.57
C ARG A 387 19.46 32.33 2.18
N GLY A 388 18.60 32.71 3.13
CA GLY A 388 17.61 33.78 2.96
C GLY A 388 16.24 33.34 2.41
N VAL A 389 15.65 34.20 1.57
CA VAL A 389 14.23 34.17 1.15
C VAL A 389 13.83 32.89 0.40
N SER A 390 14.71 32.32 -0.44
CA SER A 390 14.39 31.09 -1.17
C SER A 390 14.15 29.88 -0.26
N LEU A 391 14.90 29.78 0.84
CA LEU A 391 14.73 28.70 1.81
C LEU A 391 13.43 28.89 2.61
N TRP A 392 13.13 30.13 3.00
CA TRP A 392 11.89 30.47 3.68
C TRP A 392 10.67 30.21 2.80
N MET A 393 10.70 30.63 1.53
CA MET A 393 9.61 30.41 0.57
C MET A 393 9.40 28.91 0.28
N SER A 394 10.47 28.13 0.14
CA SER A 394 10.35 26.66 0.01
C SER A 394 9.75 26.01 1.27
N ARG A 395 10.12 26.47 2.47
CA ARG A 395 9.53 25.97 3.72
C ARG A 395 8.09 26.42 3.92
N ALA A 396 7.77 27.66 3.53
CA ALA A 396 6.41 28.18 3.58
C ALA A 396 5.51 27.36 2.65
N LEU A 397 5.94 27.15 1.39
CA LEU A 397 5.19 26.34 0.43
C LEU A 397 5.02 24.89 0.90
N GLN A 398 6.07 24.30 1.50
CA GLN A 398 5.98 22.98 2.12
C GLN A 398 4.96 22.94 3.26
N GLY A 399 5.06 23.90 4.20
CA GLY A 399 4.16 24.02 5.33
C GLY A 399 2.71 24.24 4.90
N SER A 400 2.48 25.10 3.91
CA SER A 400 1.16 25.34 3.33
C SER A 400 0.59 24.10 2.67
N SER A 401 1.39 23.37 1.87
CA SER A 401 0.93 22.11 1.26
C SER A 401 0.60 21.06 2.32
N GLN A 402 1.43 20.93 3.35
CA GLN A 402 1.20 19.99 4.45
C GLN A 402 -0.03 20.36 5.28
N PHE A 403 -0.22 21.64 5.55
CA PHE A 403 -1.39 22.16 6.25
C PHE A 403 -2.66 21.90 5.46
N PHE A 404 -2.66 22.22 4.16
CA PHE A 404 -3.80 21.96 3.28
C PHE A 404 -4.18 20.47 3.26
N LEU A 405 -3.20 19.58 3.05
CA LEU A 405 -3.44 18.13 3.06
C LEU A 405 -3.97 17.63 4.41
N GLN A 406 -3.50 18.18 5.52
CA GLN A 406 -3.98 17.87 6.86
C GLN A 406 -5.44 18.31 7.06
N VAL A 407 -5.77 19.56 6.71
CA VAL A 407 -7.13 20.11 6.84
C VAL A 407 -8.12 19.31 6.00
N THR A 408 -7.82 19.07 4.72
CA THR A 408 -8.71 18.32 3.82
C THR A 408 -8.95 16.89 4.31
N ARG A 409 -7.96 16.28 4.94
CA ARG A 409 -8.06 14.92 5.49
C ARG A 409 -8.83 14.90 6.81
N ALA A 410 -8.76 15.95 7.62
CA ALA A 410 -9.34 15.96 8.95
C ALA A 410 -10.87 15.90 8.93
N MET A 411 -11.48 16.55 7.94
CA MET A 411 -12.93 16.59 7.76
C MET A 411 -13.47 15.23 7.27
N PRO A 412 -14.46 14.64 7.96
CA PRO A 412 -15.12 13.42 7.49
C PRO A 412 -15.92 13.63 6.19
N GLU A 413 -15.99 12.59 5.35
CA GLU A 413 -16.68 12.64 4.05
C GLU A 413 -18.17 12.94 4.19
N LEU A 414 -18.86 12.38 5.20
CA LEU A 414 -20.29 12.62 5.44
C LEU A 414 -20.55 14.08 5.85
N THR A 415 -19.70 14.64 6.71
CA THR A 415 -19.76 16.05 7.11
C THR A 415 -19.56 16.97 5.91
N LEU A 416 -18.56 16.67 5.06
CA LEU A 416 -18.36 17.41 3.81
C LEU A 416 -19.55 17.25 2.87
N ALA A 417 -20.15 16.06 2.79
CA ALA A 417 -21.33 15.83 1.96
C ALA A 417 -22.50 16.71 2.39
N LEU A 418 -22.76 16.83 3.70
CA LEU A 418 -23.81 17.74 4.18
C LEU A 418 -23.52 19.21 3.82
N VAL A 419 -22.28 19.67 4.01
CA VAL A 419 -21.85 21.03 3.63
C VAL A 419 -22.03 21.26 2.12
N PHE A 420 -21.62 20.31 1.28
CA PHE A 420 -21.78 20.43 -0.17
C PHE A 420 -23.24 20.30 -0.61
N VAL A 421 -24.08 19.52 0.07
CA VAL A 421 -25.53 19.45 -0.21
C VAL A 421 -26.20 20.79 0.08
N VAL A 422 -25.79 21.51 1.12
CA VAL A 422 -26.27 22.88 1.37
C VAL A 422 -25.79 23.84 0.28
N TRP A 423 -24.55 23.69 -0.18
CA TRP A 423 -23.97 24.57 -1.21
C TRP A 423 -24.58 24.34 -2.61
N VAL A 424 -24.42 23.15 -3.18
CA VAL A 424 -24.83 22.83 -4.57
C VAL A 424 -26.19 22.14 -4.69
N GLY A 425 -26.84 21.82 -3.56
CA GLY A 425 -28.08 21.05 -3.53
C GLY A 425 -27.86 19.53 -3.42
N PRO A 426 -28.94 18.77 -3.16
CA PRO A 426 -28.87 17.31 -3.13
C PRO A 426 -28.56 16.75 -4.52
N GLY A 427 -27.74 15.69 -4.55
CA GLY A 427 -27.35 15.01 -5.79
C GLY A 427 -25.89 14.55 -5.83
N ALA A 428 -25.54 13.87 -6.92
CA ALA A 428 -24.24 13.24 -7.10
C ALA A 428 -23.04 14.21 -7.02
N LEU A 429 -23.22 15.46 -7.43
CA LEU A 429 -22.17 16.48 -7.40
C LEU A 429 -21.66 16.73 -5.97
N ALA A 430 -22.57 16.87 -5.01
CA ALA A 430 -22.22 17.08 -3.61
C ALA A 430 -21.40 15.90 -3.05
N GLY A 431 -21.82 14.67 -3.38
CA GLY A 431 -21.11 13.44 -3.00
C GLY A 431 -19.72 13.34 -3.61
N ILE A 432 -19.60 13.64 -4.91
CA ILE A 432 -18.31 13.65 -5.63
C ILE A 432 -17.34 14.64 -4.98
N LEU A 433 -17.79 15.86 -4.70
CA LEU A 433 -16.96 16.90 -4.08
C LEU A 433 -16.54 16.51 -2.66
N ALA A 434 -17.47 15.99 -1.85
CA ALA A 434 -17.19 15.56 -0.49
C ALA A 434 -16.11 14.47 -0.43
N ILE A 435 -16.27 13.43 -1.24
CA ILE A 435 -15.32 12.31 -1.31
C ILE A 435 -14.00 12.80 -1.90
N ALA A 436 -14.02 13.62 -2.94
CA ALA A 436 -12.81 14.14 -3.57
C ALA A 436 -12.00 14.98 -2.58
N VAL A 437 -12.61 15.97 -1.91
CA VAL A 437 -11.92 16.86 -0.97
C VAL A 437 -11.25 16.07 0.14
N HIS A 438 -11.96 15.11 0.76
CA HIS A 438 -11.35 14.24 1.76
C HIS A 438 -10.16 13.45 1.21
N ASN A 439 -10.32 12.85 0.02
CA ASN A 439 -9.31 12.00 -0.59
C ASN A 439 -8.10 12.76 -1.14
N ILE A 440 -8.20 14.07 -1.40
CA ILE A 440 -7.03 14.92 -1.72
C ILE A 440 -6.00 14.82 -0.59
N GLY A 441 -6.45 14.97 0.66
CA GLY A 441 -5.59 14.88 1.84
C GLY A 441 -5.02 13.48 2.06
N VAL A 442 -5.84 12.44 1.88
CA VAL A 442 -5.43 11.04 2.04
C VAL A 442 -4.41 10.62 0.98
N LEU A 443 -4.72 10.83 -0.31
CA LEU A 443 -3.80 10.51 -1.41
C LEU A 443 -2.56 11.38 -1.37
N GLY A 444 -2.68 12.67 -1.06
CA GLY A 444 -1.53 13.57 -0.97
C GLY A 444 -0.53 13.12 0.10
N ARG A 445 -1.01 12.62 1.25
CA ARG A 445 -0.14 12.02 2.26
C ARG A 445 0.52 10.73 1.77
N LEU A 446 -0.26 9.79 1.22
CA LEU A 446 0.27 8.52 0.69
C LEU A 446 1.31 8.75 -0.41
N TYR A 447 1.06 9.70 -1.32
CA TYR A 447 2.02 10.06 -2.37
C TYR A 447 3.26 10.71 -1.80
N THR A 448 3.13 11.58 -0.78
CA THR A 448 4.29 12.18 -0.10
C THR A 448 5.19 11.09 0.48
N ASP A 449 4.61 10.09 1.17
CA ASP A 449 5.36 8.98 1.76
C ASP A 449 6.08 8.17 0.65
N VAL A 450 5.41 7.90 -0.48
CA VAL A 450 6.03 7.24 -1.64
C VAL A 450 7.18 8.06 -2.23
N TYR A 451 7.03 9.38 -2.35
CA TYR A 451 8.08 10.26 -2.86
C TYR A 451 9.29 10.36 -1.92
N GLU A 452 9.07 10.24 -0.60
CA GLU A 452 10.15 10.22 0.40
C GLU A 452 10.94 8.90 0.40
N GLU A 453 10.33 7.80 0.00
CA GLU A 453 10.95 6.47 -0.11
C GLU A 453 11.77 6.24 -1.40
N VAL A 454 11.87 7.24 -2.28
CA VAL A 454 12.53 7.09 -3.59
C VAL A 454 14.03 6.89 -3.44
N GLU A 455 14.59 5.97 -4.24
CA GLU A 455 16.02 5.76 -4.29
C GLU A 455 16.74 6.99 -4.87
N PRO A 456 17.72 7.56 -4.15
CA PRO A 456 18.35 8.81 -4.57
C PRO A 456 19.30 8.67 -5.76
N GLY A 457 19.73 7.44 -6.13
CA GLY A 457 20.74 7.20 -7.18
C GLY A 457 20.43 7.87 -8.53
N PRO A 458 19.30 7.53 -9.20
CA PRO A 458 18.93 8.13 -10.48
C PRO A 458 18.76 9.65 -10.41
N ALA A 459 18.19 10.16 -9.31
CA ALA A 459 17.97 11.58 -9.10
C ALA A 459 19.29 12.35 -8.90
N LYS A 460 20.22 11.79 -8.10
CA LYS A 460 21.59 12.31 -7.89
C LYS A 460 22.35 12.39 -9.22
N ALA A 461 22.35 11.32 -10.01
CA ALA A 461 23.05 11.27 -11.30
C ALA A 461 22.53 12.32 -12.29
N MET A 462 21.21 12.49 -12.34
CA MET A 462 20.58 13.48 -13.22
C MET A 462 20.90 14.92 -12.78
N GLN A 463 20.92 15.20 -11.49
CA GLN A 463 21.32 16.52 -10.96
C GLN A 463 22.81 16.80 -11.13
N ALA A 464 23.68 15.80 -10.96
CA ALA A 464 25.11 15.92 -11.23
C ALA A 464 25.39 16.29 -12.71
N SER A 465 24.48 15.92 -13.61
CA SER A 465 24.50 16.28 -15.03
C SER A 465 23.95 17.69 -15.33
N GLY A 466 23.59 18.47 -14.31
CA GLY A 466 23.05 19.83 -14.45
C GLY A 466 21.55 19.92 -14.68
N ALA A 467 20.79 18.81 -14.55
CA ALA A 467 19.36 18.82 -14.75
C ALA A 467 18.63 19.64 -13.66
N SER A 468 17.61 20.40 -14.06
CA SER A 468 16.74 21.14 -13.15
C SER A 468 15.92 20.22 -12.24
N GLY A 469 15.46 20.72 -11.09
CA GLY A 469 14.63 19.92 -10.17
C GLY A 469 13.32 19.38 -10.80
N LEU A 470 12.72 20.11 -11.75
CA LEU A 470 11.52 19.63 -12.46
C LEU A 470 11.86 18.47 -13.41
N SER A 471 12.97 18.58 -14.15
CA SER A 471 13.45 17.47 -15.00
C SER A 471 13.86 16.26 -14.16
N THR A 472 14.51 16.47 -13.01
CA THR A 472 14.82 15.39 -12.06
C THR A 472 13.55 14.72 -11.57
N TRP A 473 12.52 15.49 -11.21
CA TRP A 473 11.26 14.92 -10.77
C TRP A 473 10.56 14.12 -11.88
N LEU A 474 10.42 14.68 -13.08
CA LEU A 474 9.72 14.04 -14.20
C LEU A 474 10.43 12.79 -14.73
N TYR A 475 11.76 12.80 -14.81
CA TYR A 475 12.51 11.73 -15.50
C TYR A 475 13.29 10.81 -14.58
N ALA A 476 13.62 11.22 -13.35
CA ALA A 476 14.30 10.35 -12.39
C ALA A 476 13.35 9.82 -11.31
N VAL A 477 12.46 10.66 -10.76
CA VAL A 477 11.63 10.31 -9.60
C VAL A 477 10.30 9.68 -10.01
N LEU A 478 9.55 10.36 -10.87
CA LEU A 478 8.20 9.96 -11.29
C LEU A 478 8.14 8.54 -11.88
N PRO A 479 9.09 8.09 -12.74
CA PRO A 479 9.05 6.74 -13.28
C PRO A 479 9.21 5.64 -12.21
N GLN A 480 9.95 5.92 -11.13
CA GLN A 480 10.15 4.97 -10.02
C GLN A 480 8.89 4.82 -9.16
N VAL A 481 8.14 5.91 -8.98
CA VAL A 481 6.98 5.92 -8.07
C VAL A 481 5.65 5.62 -8.75
N ASN A 482 5.55 5.79 -10.07
CA ASN A 482 4.28 5.68 -10.80
C ASN A 482 3.51 4.37 -10.53
N PRO A 483 4.13 3.17 -10.48
CA PRO A 483 3.41 1.94 -10.15
C PRO A 483 2.77 1.97 -8.76
N ARG A 484 3.46 2.54 -7.76
CA ARG A 484 2.96 2.65 -6.38
C ARG A 484 1.86 3.71 -6.26
N VAL A 485 2.03 4.87 -6.91
CA VAL A 485 1.03 5.95 -6.97
C VAL A 485 -0.28 5.41 -7.59
N LEU A 486 -0.18 4.69 -8.72
CA LEU A 486 -1.34 4.08 -9.37
C LEU A 486 -2.00 3.01 -8.49
N ALA A 487 -1.20 2.17 -7.82
CA ALA A 487 -1.74 1.16 -6.90
C ALA A 487 -2.50 1.80 -5.72
N PHE A 488 -1.99 2.90 -5.15
CA PHE A 488 -2.69 3.65 -4.10
C PHE A 488 -3.95 4.35 -4.61
N THR A 489 -3.93 4.86 -5.84
CA THR A 489 -5.13 5.43 -6.48
C THR A 489 -6.24 4.40 -6.60
N LEU A 490 -5.92 3.20 -7.13
CA LEU A 490 -6.88 2.11 -7.30
C LEU A 490 -7.42 1.60 -5.96
N TYR A 491 -6.55 1.51 -4.96
CA TYR A 491 -6.98 1.20 -3.61
C TYR A 491 -7.96 2.24 -3.05
N ARG A 492 -7.71 3.54 -3.29
CA ARG A 492 -8.63 4.58 -2.85
C ARG A 492 -9.95 4.54 -3.61
N PHE A 493 -9.93 4.22 -4.90
CA PHE A 493 -11.16 3.99 -5.65
C PHE A 493 -12.06 2.91 -5.01
N GLU A 494 -11.50 1.75 -4.65
CA GLU A 494 -12.25 0.70 -3.93
C GLU A 494 -12.85 1.17 -2.61
N VAL A 495 -12.10 1.96 -1.84
CA VAL A 495 -12.59 2.55 -0.59
C VAL A 495 -13.70 3.56 -0.88
N ASN A 496 -13.54 4.37 -1.93
CA ASN A 496 -14.48 5.42 -2.30
C ASN A 496 -15.81 4.86 -2.82
N VAL A 497 -15.85 3.65 -3.40
CA VAL A 497 -17.10 2.95 -3.74
C VAL A 497 -17.94 2.64 -2.48
N ARG A 498 -17.30 2.41 -1.33
CA ARG A 498 -18.04 2.29 -0.05
C ARG A 498 -18.43 3.66 0.49
N ALA A 499 -17.53 4.64 0.41
CA ALA A 499 -17.80 6.02 0.84
C ALA A 499 -19.03 6.63 0.14
N THR A 500 -19.21 6.36 -1.16
CA THR A 500 -20.38 6.82 -1.93
C THR A 500 -21.70 6.34 -1.34
N ALA A 501 -21.75 5.13 -0.78
CA ALA A 501 -22.95 4.64 -0.10
C ALA A 501 -23.19 5.39 1.23
N THR A 502 -22.13 5.74 1.96
CA THR A 502 -22.24 6.51 3.21
C THR A 502 -22.72 7.94 2.96
N VAL A 503 -22.20 8.64 1.96
CA VAL A 503 -22.64 10.02 1.65
C VAL A 503 -24.04 10.05 1.04
N GLY A 504 -24.49 8.97 0.39
CA GLY A 504 -25.86 8.90 -0.15
C GLY A 504 -26.95 9.06 0.92
N PHE A 505 -26.67 8.71 2.19
CA PHE A 505 -27.62 8.88 3.31
C PHE A 505 -28.00 10.34 3.58
N VAL A 506 -27.19 11.30 3.14
CA VAL A 506 -27.44 12.73 3.34
C VAL A 506 -28.00 13.40 2.08
N GLY A 507 -28.47 12.62 1.10
CA GLY A 507 -29.02 13.12 -0.16
C GLY A 507 -27.96 13.36 -1.24
N ALA A 508 -26.75 12.80 -1.10
CA ALA A 508 -25.71 12.91 -2.12
C ALA A 508 -25.89 11.92 -3.30
N GLY A 509 -26.99 11.16 -3.33
CA GLY A 509 -27.35 10.23 -4.41
C GLY A 509 -26.69 8.84 -4.32
N GLY A 510 -26.79 8.07 -5.41
CA GLY A 510 -26.28 6.70 -5.49
C GLY A 510 -27.06 5.70 -4.65
N ILE A 511 -26.48 4.51 -4.42
CA ILE A 511 -27.15 3.42 -3.70
C ILE A 511 -27.47 3.77 -2.24
N GLY A 512 -26.72 4.70 -1.64
CA GLY A 512 -26.93 5.16 -0.27
C GLY A 512 -28.28 5.85 -0.06
N ASP A 513 -28.79 6.56 -1.07
CA ASP A 513 -30.09 7.24 -1.01
C ASP A 513 -31.25 6.23 -0.95
N SER A 514 -31.16 5.17 -1.76
CA SER A 514 -32.14 4.09 -1.72
C SER A 514 -32.04 3.28 -0.43
N LEU A 515 -30.82 3.05 0.09
CA LEU A 515 -30.64 2.42 1.40
C LEU A 515 -31.31 3.23 2.50
N TYR A 516 -31.05 4.55 2.55
CA TYR A 516 -31.68 5.46 3.53
C TYR A 516 -33.20 5.49 3.40
N THR A 517 -33.73 5.49 2.18
CA THR A 517 -35.18 5.48 1.93
C THR A 517 -35.82 4.17 2.40
N SER A 518 -35.28 3.01 2.00
CA SER A 518 -35.80 1.70 2.44
C SER A 518 -35.71 1.52 3.94
N ILE A 519 -34.64 2.04 4.56
CA ILE A 519 -34.47 2.14 6.01
C ILE A 519 -35.59 2.99 6.64
N SER A 520 -35.77 4.21 6.15
CA SER A 520 -36.70 5.19 6.74
C SER A 520 -38.17 4.79 6.59
N LEU A 521 -38.48 4.06 5.51
CA LEU A 521 -39.81 3.51 5.22
C LEU A 521 -40.03 2.11 5.81
N PHE A 522 -39.05 1.53 6.50
CA PHE A 522 -39.09 0.16 7.03
C PHE A 522 -39.37 -0.93 5.96
N HIS A 523 -38.93 -0.71 4.73
CA HIS A 523 -38.98 -1.69 3.64
C HIS A 523 -37.82 -2.69 3.75
N ILE A 524 -37.95 -3.66 4.67
CA ILE A 524 -36.86 -4.61 4.98
C ILE A 524 -36.51 -5.52 3.79
N SER A 525 -37.49 -5.89 2.96
CA SER A 525 -37.25 -6.69 1.74
C SER A 525 -36.29 -5.97 0.79
N ASP A 526 -36.58 -4.71 0.45
CA ASP A 526 -35.77 -3.88 -0.44
C ASP A 526 -34.39 -3.64 0.16
N LEU A 527 -34.33 -3.36 1.47
CA LEU A 527 -33.09 -3.14 2.20
C LEU A 527 -32.14 -4.35 2.10
N ILE A 528 -32.65 -5.57 2.28
CA ILE A 528 -31.83 -6.79 2.17
C ILE A 528 -31.29 -6.95 0.75
N VAL A 529 -32.12 -6.72 -0.29
CA VAL A 529 -31.66 -6.81 -1.68
C VAL A 529 -30.59 -5.76 -1.97
N LEU A 530 -30.79 -4.51 -1.56
CA LEU A 530 -29.80 -3.44 -1.71
C LEU A 530 -28.48 -3.76 -0.99
N LEU A 531 -28.54 -4.33 0.21
CA LEU A 531 -27.36 -4.78 0.95
C LEU A 531 -26.60 -5.90 0.23
N VAL A 532 -27.32 -6.90 -0.31
CA VAL A 532 -26.72 -7.99 -1.08
C VAL A 532 -26.05 -7.44 -2.35
N VAL A 533 -26.73 -6.54 -3.07
CA VAL A 533 -26.17 -5.87 -4.25
C VAL A 533 -24.91 -5.08 -3.88
N MET A 534 -24.95 -4.31 -2.79
CA MET A 534 -23.78 -3.56 -2.30
C MET A 534 -22.59 -4.48 -1.98
N VAL A 535 -22.84 -5.59 -1.28
CA VAL A 535 -21.80 -6.59 -0.99
C VAL A 535 -21.22 -7.19 -2.27
N ALA A 536 -22.07 -7.52 -3.24
CA ALA A 536 -21.64 -8.07 -4.53
C ALA A 536 -20.78 -7.08 -5.32
N VAL A 537 -21.20 -5.82 -5.39
CA VAL A 537 -20.47 -4.75 -6.09
C VAL A 537 -19.11 -4.49 -5.43
N VAL A 538 -19.08 -4.28 -4.10
CA VAL A 538 -17.83 -4.01 -3.38
C VAL A 538 -16.86 -5.19 -3.48
N THR A 539 -17.36 -6.42 -3.34
CA THR A 539 -16.53 -7.62 -3.50
C THR A 539 -16.00 -7.75 -4.92
N GLY A 540 -16.82 -7.45 -5.93
CA GLY A 540 -16.41 -7.45 -7.34
C GLY A 540 -15.32 -6.41 -7.63
N VAL A 541 -15.49 -5.19 -7.13
CA VAL A 541 -14.51 -4.10 -7.27
C VAL A 541 -13.20 -4.42 -6.55
N ASP A 542 -13.26 -4.92 -5.32
CA ASP A 542 -12.09 -5.39 -4.56
C ASP A 542 -11.34 -6.50 -5.32
N TYR A 543 -12.05 -7.48 -5.89
CA TYR A 543 -11.45 -8.59 -6.65
C TYR A 543 -10.73 -8.11 -7.92
N VAL A 544 -11.38 -7.25 -8.70
CA VAL A 544 -10.81 -6.69 -9.94
C VAL A 544 -9.59 -5.82 -9.61
N GLY A 545 -9.70 -4.97 -8.59
CA GLY A 545 -8.62 -4.08 -8.19
C GLY A 545 -7.42 -4.81 -7.57
N ASP A 546 -7.62 -5.88 -6.79
CA ASP A 546 -6.54 -6.76 -6.33
C ASP A 546 -5.79 -7.39 -7.51
N ARG A 547 -6.49 -7.81 -8.56
CA ARG A 547 -5.87 -8.40 -9.75
C ARG A 547 -5.08 -7.35 -10.53
N LEU A 548 -5.61 -6.14 -10.66
CA LEU A 548 -4.98 -5.04 -11.39
C LEU A 548 -3.73 -4.54 -10.65
N ARG A 549 -3.80 -4.31 -9.33
CA ARG A 549 -2.66 -3.91 -8.51
C ARG A 549 -1.51 -4.90 -8.59
N LYS A 550 -1.78 -6.20 -8.51
CA LYS A 550 -0.74 -7.25 -8.64
C LYS A 550 -0.02 -7.19 -9.98
N ARG A 551 -0.74 -6.91 -11.07
CA ARG A 551 -0.14 -6.74 -12.41
C ARG A 551 0.72 -5.47 -12.50
N ILE A 552 0.29 -4.38 -11.88
CA ILE A 552 1.02 -3.10 -11.89
C ILE A 552 2.31 -3.20 -11.07
N LEU A 553 2.26 -3.84 -9.90
CA LEU A 553 3.40 -3.93 -8.98
C LEU A 553 4.45 -4.97 -9.41
N ASN A 554 4.03 -6.10 -9.98
CA ASN A 554 4.96 -7.19 -10.31
C ASN A 554 5.58 -7.09 -11.72
N GLY A 555 5.24 -6.05 -12.49
CA GLY A 555 5.64 -5.92 -13.90
C GLY A 555 5.13 -7.08 -14.78
N PRO A 556 5.42 -7.10 -16.09
CA PRO A 556 5.17 -8.27 -16.92
C PRO A 556 6.08 -9.41 -16.43
N SER A 557 5.51 -10.35 -15.66
CA SER A 557 6.16 -11.62 -15.37
C SER A 557 6.49 -12.34 -16.68
N CYS A 558 7.71 -12.85 -16.83
CA CYS A 558 8.10 -13.80 -17.88
C CYS A 558 7.28 -15.10 -17.70
N GLU A 559 5.98 -15.10 -17.99
CA GLU A 559 5.22 -16.34 -18.12
C GLU A 559 5.51 -16.93 -19.51
N PRO A 560 5.91 -18.21 -19.60
CA PRO A 560 6.08 -18.87 -20.88
C PRO A 560 4.75 -18.92 -21.64
N ASN A 561 4.78 -18.67 -22.96
CA ASN A 561 3.59 -18.74 -23.82
C ASN A 561 2.94 -20.13 -23.78
N LEU A 562 1.64 -20.20 -24.09
CA LEU A 562 0.83 -21.44 -24.07
C LEU A 562 1.47 -22.61 -24.86
N LEU A 563 2.12 -22.30 -25.98
CA LEU A 563 2.85 -23.29 -26.80
C LEU A 563 4.09 -23.87 -26.10
N GLN A 564 4.75 -23.07 -25.25
CA GLN A 564 5.88 -23.50 -24.44
C GLN A 564 5.44 -24.32 -23.22
N ARG A 565 4.25 -24.01 -22.65
CA ARG A 565 3.60 -24.88 -21.65
C ARG A 565 3.21 -26.23 -22.24
N LEU A 566 2.69 -26.23 -23.46
CA LEU A 566 2.34 -27.45 -24.18
C LEU A 566 3.59 -28.29 -24.52
N SER A 567 4.69 -27.68 -25.00
CA SER A 567 5.93 -28.43 -25.27
C SER A 567 6.55 -29.06 -24.02
N LEU A 568 6.42 -28.42 -22.85
CA LEU A 568 6.92 -28.95 -21.57
C LEU A 568 6.04 -30.09 -21.01
N LEU A 569 4.75 -30.11 -21.34
CA LEU A 569 3.86 -31.24 -21.00
C LEU A 569 4.19 -32.49 -21.83
N PHE A 570 4.74 -32.33 -23.03
CA PHE A 570 5.13 -33.44 -23.91
C PHE A 570 6.57 -33.94 -23.71
N SER A 571 7.42 -33.27 -22.91
CA SER A 571 8.85 -33.65 -22.77
C SER A 571 9.17 -34.61 -21.61
N GLY A 572 8.18 -35.08 -20.84
CA GLY A 572 8.31 -36.27 -19.97
C GLY A 572 9.37 -36.25 -18.85
N SER A 573 9.97 -35.11 -18.51
CA SER A 573 11.00 -35.02 -17.46
C SER A 573 10.41 -34.56 -16.12
N SER A 574 10.31 -35.47 -15.14
CA SER A 574 9.79 -35.25 -13.78
C SER A 574 10.74 -34.52 -12.82
N THR A 575 11.53 -33.55 -13.29
CA THR A 575 12.35 -32.72 -12.40
C THR A 575 11.65 -31.40 -12.09
N ALA A 576 11.55 -31.11 -10.79
CA ALA A 576 10.98 -29.87 -10.28
C ALA A 576 11.62 -28.65 -10.95
N ILE A 577 10.78 -27.80 -11.52
CA ILE A 577 11.18 -26.58 -12.22
C ILE A 577 11.78 -25.62 -11.18
N ALA A 578 13.10 -25.48 -11.16
CA ALA A 578 13.73 -24.27 -10.65
C ALA A 578 13.26 -23.09 -11.52
N PRO A 579 12.96 -21.92 -10.95
CA PRO A 579 12.56 -20.76 -11.73
C PRO A 579 13.67 -20.45 -12.73
N PHE A 580 13.34 -20.53 -14.03
CA PHE A 580 14.22 -20.03 -15.08
C PHE A 580 14.57 -18.58 -14.73
N PRO A 581 15.86 -18.22 -14.63
CA PRO A 581 16.21 -16.81 -14.54
C PRO A 581 15.70 -16.17 -15.84
N CYS A 582 14.83 -15.14 -15.74
CA CYS A 582 14.61 -14.25 -16.88
C CYS A 582 16.01 -13.83 -17.31
N GLN A 583 16.45 -14.26 -18.49
CA GLN A 583 17.57 -13.61 -19.15
C GLN A 583 17.10 -12.17 -19.37
N LEU A 584 17.50 -11.28 -18.46
CA LEU A 584 17.70 -9.88 -18.80
C LEU A 584 18.40 -9.86 -20.16
N PRO A 585 17.99 -8.99 -21.10
CA PRO A 585 18.66 -8.91 -22.39
C PRO A 585 20.14 -8.74 -22.10
N ILE A 586 20.91 -9.80 -22.34
CA ILE A 586 22.35 -9.73 -22.37
C ILE A 586 22.58 -8.70 -23.46
N VAL A 587 23.07 -7.52 -23.08
CA VAL A 587 23.57 -6.55 -24.03
C VAL A 587 24.60 -7.32 -24.84
N GLU A 588 24.23 -7.70 -26.07
CA GLU A 588 25.10 -8.43 -26.97
C GLU A 588 26.34 -7.58 -27.17
N LYS A 589 27.45 -8.09 -26.64
CA LYS A 589 28.86 -7.72 -26.90
C LYS A 589 29.08 -6.23 -27.19
N PRO A 590 29.58 -5.41 -26.23
CA PRO A 590 30.31 -4.23 -26.63
C PRO A 590 31.51 -4.72 -27.46
N GLN A 591 31.54 -4.39 -28.76
CA GLN A 591 32.73 -4.58 -29.57
C GLN A 591 33.83 -3.69 -28.95
N LEU A 592 34.74 -4.31 -28.19
CA LEU A 592 35.91 -3.64 -27.66
C LEU A 592 36.77 -3.15 -28.83
N CYS A 593 36.78 -1.84 -29.06
CA CYS A 593 37.83 -1.20 -29.84
C CYS A 593 39.06 -1.05 -28.94
N CYS A 594 39.95 -2.05 -28.94
CA CYS A 594 41.24 -1.99 -28.25
C CYS A 594 42.18 -1.01 -28.97
N ARG A 595 42.01 0.31 -28.78
CA ARG A 595 43.11 1.27 -29.01
C ARG A 595 43.01 2.63 -28.32
N CYS A 596 42.04 2.86 -27.44
CA CYS A 596 42.01 4.05 -26.57
C CYS A 596 42.18 3.63 -25.11
N GLY A 597 43.27 4.08 -24.47
CA GLY A 597 43.36 4.06 -23.02
C GLY A 597 42.26 4.94 -22.41
N ALA A 598 41.65 4.45 -21.33
CA ALA A 598 40.61 5.10 -20.52
C ALA A 598 39.19 5.13 -21.11
N ALA A 599 38.50 3.98 -21.09
CA ALA A 599 37.05 3.92 -20.94
C ALA A 599 36.69 2.75 -20.01
N PRO A 600 35.74 2.90 -19.05
CA PRO A 600 35.32 1.79 -18.21
C PRO A 600 34.52 0.79 -19.06
N ALA A 601 35.08 -0.40 -19.29
CA ALA A 601 34.39 -1.52 -19.93
C ALA A 601 33.71 -2.38 -18.85
N PHE A 602 32.39 -2.47 -18.88
CA PHE A 602 31.64 -3.38 -18.01
C PHE A 602 31.71 -4.80 -18.58
N THR A 603 32.32 -5.72 -17.83
CA THR A 603 32.36 -7.15 -18.17
C THR A 603 31.76 -7.95 -17.01
N VAL A 604 30.79 -8.81 -17.30
CA VAL A 604 30.21 -9.72 -16.31
C VAL A 604 31.15 -10.92 -16.17
N ILE A 605 31.67 -11.17 -14.96
CA ILE A 605 32.65 -12.23 -14.71
C ILE A 605 32.05 -13.22 -13.71
N LYS A 606 32.18 -14.53 -13.99
CA LYS A 606 31.81 -15.59 -13.05
C LYS A 606 33.00 -15.89 -12.11
N PRO A 607 32.79 -16.01 -10.79
CA PRO A 607 33.84 -16.48 -9.89
C PRO A 607 34.18 -17.96 -10.20
N ILE A 608 35.46 -18.32 -10.09
CA ILE A 608 35.97 -19.65 -10.43
C ILE A 608 36.35 -20.45 -9.18
N SER A 609 36.84 -19.81 -8.12
CA SER A 609 37.05 -20.45 -6.81
C SER A 609 37.09 -19.44 -5.66
N VAL A 610 36.76 -19.88 -4.45
CA VAL A 610 36.87 -19.13 -3.18
C VAL A 610 37.67 -20.00 -2.21
N SER A 611 38.77 -19.51 -1.65
CA SER A 611 39.55 -20.20 -0.61
C SER A 611 39.54 -19.42 0.70
N SER A 612 40.06 -20.02 1.78
CA SER A 612 40.22 -19.37 3.10
C SER A 612 41.16 -18.15 3.08
N ASP A 613 42.01 -18.03 2.06
CA ASP A 613 43.02 -16.97 1.93
C ASP A 613 42.63 -15.88 0.90
N GLY A 614 41.50 -16.02 0.20
CA GLY A 614 41.00 -15.00 -0.72
C GLY A 614 40.07 -15.49 -1.84
N LEU A 615 39.48 -14.54 -2.56
CA LEU A 615 38.67 -14.78 -3.75
C LEU A 615 39.55 -14.71 -5.01
N THR A 616 39.51 -15.72 -5.89
CA THR A 616 40.22 -15.67 -7.17
C THR A 616 39.23 -15.62 -8.33
N ILE A 617 39.33 -14.57 -9.14
CA ILE A 617 38.50 -14.37 -10.34
C ILE A 617 39.43 -14.50 -11.55
N ALA A 618 39.27 -15.54 -12.36
CA ALA A 618 40.01 -15.65 -13.61
C ALA A 618 39.29 -14.86 -14.71
N MET A 619 40.08 -14.13 -15.50
CA MET A 619 39.58 -13.36 -16.63
C MET A 619 39.98 -14.00 -17.95
N ASP A 620 39.05 -13.97 -18.90
CA ASP A 620 39.26 -14.47 -20.27
C ASP A 620 40.13 -13.50 -21.13
N LYS A 621 40.51 -12.33 -20.59
CA LYS A 621 41.32 -11.32 -21.28
C LYS A 621 42.36 -10.66 -20.36
N THR A 622 43.52 -10.35 -20.91
CA THR A 622 44.62 -9.62 -20.26
C THR A 622 44.24 -8.15 -20.06
N LEU A 623 44.20 -7.69 -18.80
CA LEU A 623 44.04 -6.27 -18.45
C LEU A 623 45.39 -5.53 -18.52
N PRO A 624 45.41 -4.23 -18.89
CA PRO A 624 46.62 -3.40 -18.75
C PRO A 624 47.05 -3.31 -17.28
N THR A 625 48.35 -3.41 -17.02
CA THR A 625 48.96 -3.30 -15.70
C THR A 625 48.60 -1.96 -15.03
N GLY A 626 48.17 -1.98 -13.77
CA GLY A 626 47.84 -0.78 -12.99
C GLY A 626 46.39 -0.27 -13.09
N LEU A 627 45.49 -0.96 -13.81
CA LEU A 627 44.08 -0.57 -13.88
C LEU A 627 43.36 -0.81 -12.53
N MET A 628 42.60 0.19 -12.07
CA MET A 628 41.67 0.04 -10.93
C MET A 628 40.34 -0.51 -11.46
N VAL A 629 39.95 -1.68 -10.99
CA VAL A 629 38.70 -2.36 -11.35
C VAL A 629 37.71 -2.21 -10.19
N GLN A 630 36.53 -1.67 -10.46
CA GLN A 630 35.42 -1.62 -9.51
C GLN A 630 34.50 -2.82 -9.73
N LEU A 631 34.36 -3.67 -8.71
CA LEU A 631 33.34 -4.73 -8.69
C LEU A 631 32.05 -4.20 -8.09
N VAL A 632 30.93 -4.49 -8.75
CA VAL A 632 29.57 -4.16 -8.32
C VAL A 632 28.78 -5.45 -8.26
N VAL A 633 28.27 -5.80 -7.07
CA VAL A 633 27.45 -7.00 -6.87
C VAL A 633 25.98 -6.63 -7.04
N VAL A 634 25.30 -7.33 -7.95
CA VAL A 634 23.87 -7.16 -8.23
C VAL A 634 23.11 -8.35 -7.64
N TYR A 635 22.23 -8.09 -6.68
CA TYR A 635 21.37 -9.14 -6.10
C TYR A 635 20.20 -9.49 -7.04
N PRO A 636 19.60 -10.69 -6.91
CA PRO A 636 18.38 -11.07 -7.64
C PRO A 636 17.21 -10.08 -7.43
N ASP A 637 17.26 -9.34 -6.34
CA ASP A 637 16.26 -8.37 -5.89
C ASP A 637 16.52 -6.95 -6.46
N GLY A 638 17.55 -6.78 -7.30
CA GLY A 638 17.93 -5.51 -7.93
C GLY A 638 18.71 -4.54 -7.05
N LYS A 639 19.01 -4.90 -5.80
CA LYS A 639 19.87 -4.09 -4.90
C LYS A 639 21.33 -4.17 -5.34
N LEU A 640 22.04 -3.04 -5.26
CA LEU A 640 23.48 -2.93 -5.51
C LEU A 640 24.20 -2.80 -4.17
N SER A 641 25.22 -3.62 -3.91
CA SER A 641 26.11 -3.43 -2.74
C SER A 641 27.57 -3.17 -3.14
N THR A 642 28.30 -2.70 -2.14
CA THR A 642 29.51 -1.88 -2.11
C THR A 642 30.62 -2.18 -3.12
N VAL A 643 31.27 -1.08 -3.53
CA VAL A 643 32.41 -0.94 -4.44
C VAL A 643 33.70 -1.42 -3.78
N ILE A 644 34.33 -2.47 -4.32
CA ILE A 644 35.71 -2.85 -3.98
C ILE A 644 36.61 -2.50 -5.17
N GLY A 645 37.67 -1.74 -4.91
CA GLY A 645 38.70 -1.43 -5.89
C GLY A 645 39.80 -2.49 -5.87
N ALA A 646 39.96 -3.24 -6.96
CA ALA A 646 41.07 -4.17 -7.15
C ALA A 646 42.08 -3.58 -8.15
N ARG A 647 43.39 -3.79 -7.93
CA ARG A 647 44.46 -3.28 -8.80
C ARG A 647 45.08 -4.43 -9.58
N ALA A 648 45.17 -4.31 -10.91
CA ALA A 648 45.87 -5.29 -11.73
C ALA A 648 47.39 -5.27 -11.43
N CYS A 649 47.97 -6.42 -11.03
CA CYS A 649 49.37 -6.53 -10.63
C CYS A 649 50.35 -6.19 -11.78
N PRO A 650 51.45 -5.47 -11.51
CA PRO A 650 52.49 -5.19 -12.50
C PRO A 650 53.30 -6.45 -12.85
N ASN A 651 53.76 -6.54 -14.10
CA ASN A 651 54.53 -7.68 -14.64
C ASN A 651 55.89 -7.94 -13.96
N GLU A 652 56.38 -7.06 -13.08
CA GLU A 652 57.72 -7.13 -12.48
C GLU A 652 57.78 -7.69 -11.05
N ALA A 653 56.66 -8.15 -10.48
CA ALA A 653 56.62 -8.71 -9.13
C ALA A 653 56.52 -10.25 -9.11
N GLN A 654 57.42 -10.95 -9.80
CA GLN A 654 57.48 -12.43 -9.75
C GLN A 654 58.14 -12.98 -8.47
N ASN A 655 58.81 -12.14 -7.66
CA ASN A 655 59.61 -12.61 -6.52
C ASN A 655 59.13 -12.16 -5.13
N ALA A 656 57.94 -11.54 -5.00
CA ALA A 656 57.51 -10.98 -3.71
C ALA A 656 56.13 -11.44 -3.19
N ALA A 657 55.38 -12.28 -3.92
CA ALA A 657 54.12 -12.85 -3.43
C ALA A 657 53.87 -14.23 -4.05
N PRO A 658 53.68 -15.31 -3.26
CA PRO A 658 53.55 -16.68 -3.79
C PRO A 658 52.22 -16.98 -4.52
N TYR A 659 51.34 -15.98 -4.72
CA TYR A 659 49.99 -16.16 -5.28
C TYR A 659 49.72 -15.42 -6.61
N CYS A 660 50.74 -14.91 -7.30
CA CYS A 660 50.55 -14.15 -8.54
C CYS A 660 50.93 -14.96 -9.79
N GLU A 661 49.97 -15.73 -10.33
CA GLU A 661 50.03 -16.20 -11.73
C GLU A 661 49.37 -15.21 -12.69
N LYS A 662 49.73 -15.29 -13.98
CA LYS A 662 49.21 -14.41 -15.04
C LYS A 662 47.67 -14.49 -15.12
N ASN A 663 47.00 -13.33 -15.23
CA ASN A 663 45.55 -13.14 -15.40
C ASN A 663 44.65 -13.22 -14.15
N TYR A 664 45.22 -13.09 -12.95
CA TYR A 664 44.45 -13.04 -11.71
C TYR A 664 44.48 -11.65 -11.07
N LEU A 665 43.34 -11.23 -10.46
CA LEU A 665 43.27 -10.08 -9.57
C LEU A 665 43.52 -10.55 -8.13
N GLY A 666 44.54 -10.01 -7.48
CA GLY A 666 44.73 -10.17 -6.04
C GLY A 666 43.88 -9.15 -5.27
N PHE A 667 43.15 -9.61 -4.27
CA PHE A 667 42.39 -8.75 -3.36
C PHE A 667 43.25 -8.35 -2.16
N ILE A 668 43.16 -7.09 -1.76
CA ILE A 668 43.66 -6.64 -0.46
C ILE A 668 42.54 -6.95 0.54
N GLU A 669 42.75 -7.98 1.36
CA GLU A 669 41.94 -8.45 2.50
C GLU A 669 40.41 -8.30 2.35
N PRO A 670 39.66 -9.38 2.00
CA PRO A 670 38.21 -9.33 1.97
C PRO A 670 37.62 -9.13 3.38
N THR A 671 36.57 -8.32 3.49
CA THR A 671 35.83 -8.18 4.74
C THR A 671 35.14 -9.52 5.10
N PRO A 672 35.01 -9.88 6.39
CA PRO A 672 34.39 -11.15 6.82
C PRO A 672 32.97 -11.36 6.29
N GLU A 673 32.23 -10.28 6.07
CA GLU A 673 30.86 -10.26 5.53
C GLU A 673 30.80 -10.63 4.04
N PHE A 674 31.88 -10.37 3.28
CA PHE A 674 31.98 -10.74 1.88
C PHE A 674 32.28 -12.23 1.73
N LEU A 675 33.17 -12.75 2.58
CA LEU A 675 33.53 -14.17 2.59
C LEU A 675 32.31 -15.03 2.95
N SER A 676 31.51 -14.60 3.94
CA SER A 676 30.29 -15.31 4.33
C SER A 676 29.23 -15.33 3.23
N ALA A 677 29.02 -14.21 2.53
CA ALA A 677 28.07 -14.13 1.41
C ALA A 677 28.50 -15.01 0.22
N MET A 678 29.80 -15.10 -0.05
CA MET A 678 30.32 -15.94 -1.14
C MET A 678 30.26 -17.43 -0.79
N ILE A 679 30.50 -17.80 0.46
CA ILE A 679 30.31 -19.18 0.96
C ILE A 679 28.81 -19.57 0.87
N GLU A 680 27.90 -18.66 1.23
CA GLU A 680 26.45 -18.88 1.13
C GLU A 680 26.00 -19.12 -0.33
N ILE A 681 26.58 -18.39 -1.29
CA ILE A 681 26.31 -18.58 -2.72
C ILE A 681 26.90 -19.91 -3.24
N ALA A 682 28.12 -20.26 -2.83
CA ALA A 682 28.77 -21.52 -3.23
C ALA A 682 28.02 -22.76 -2.72
N GLN A 683 27.49 -22.70 -1.49
CA GLN A 683 26.63 -23.75 -0.92
C GLN A 683 25.28 -23.85 -1.64
N ARG A 684 24.73 -22.73 -2.11
CA ARG A 684 23.44 -22.66 -2.82
C ARG A 684 23.50 -23.24 -4.24
N GLU A 685 24.63 -23.09 -4.91
CA GLU A 685 24.87 -23.57 -6.28
C GLU A 685 25.55 -24.96 -6.34
N ASN A 686 25.81 -25.59 -5.18
CA ASN A 686 26.46 -26.90 -5.06
C ASN A 686 27.86 -26.94 -5.72
N ILE A 687 28.61 -25.85 -5.59
CA ILE A 687 29.97 -25.72 -6.13
C ILE A 687 30.93 -26.45 -5.17
N ARG A 688 31.64 -27.48 -5.63
CA ARG A 688 32.65 -28.18 -4.83
C ARG A 688 33.88 -27.30 -4.65
N PHE A 689 34.38 -27.24 -3.42
CA PHE A 689 35.71 -26.73 -3.13
C PHE A 689 36.72 -27.84 -3.40
N VAL A 690 37.68 -27.59 -4.29
CA VAL A 690 38.79 -28.49 -4.59
C VAL A 690 40.00 -27.90 -3.87
N GLU A 691 40.58 -28.63 -2.92
CA GLU A 691 41.87 -28.25 -2.32
C GLU A 691 42.95 -28.30 -3.40
N ASP A 692 43.89 -27.34 -3.37
CA ASP A 692 44.92 -27.10 -4.40
C ASP A 692 45.72 -28.35 -4.80
N ASN A 693 45.77 -29.38 -3.95
CA ASN A 693 46.47 -30.62 -4.24
C ASN A 693 45.75 -31.56 -5.22
N GLU A 694 44.44 -31.42 -5.46
CA GLU A 694 43.69 -32.30 -6.39
C GLU A 694 43.72 -31.82 -7.86
N CYS A 695 43.96 -30.53 -8.11
CA CYS A 695 44.08 -30.00 -9.48
C CYS A 695 45.34 -30.51 -10.21
N SER A 696 46.37 -30.94 -9.47
CA SER A 696 47.58 -31.58 -10.00
C SER A 696 47.32 -33.01 -10.50
N ALA A 697 46.41 -33.75 -9.85
CA ALA A 697 46.12 -35.14 -10.18
C ALA A 697 45.19 -35.31 -11.39
N LEU A 698 44.25 -34.37 -11.60
CA LEU A 698 43.26 -34.41 -12.69
C LEU A 698 43.86 -34.13 -14.09
N LYS A 699 45.09 -33.64 -14.18
CA LYS A 699 45.79 -33.44 -15.45
C LYS A 699 46.50 -34.68 -15.99
N LYS A 700 46.56 -35.80 -15.23
CA LYS A 700 47.40 -36.94 -15.63
C LYS A 700 46.70 -38.24 -16.03
N ASN A 701 45.40 -38.44 -15.83
CA ASN A 701 44.75 -39.69 -16.28
C ASN A 701 43.40 -39.44 -16.96
N ASN A 702 43.40 -39.59 -18.29
CA ASN A 702 42.21 -39.94 -19.06
C ASN A 702 41.79 -41.37 -18.69
N GLN A 703 40.88 -41.53 -17.73
CA GLN A 703 40.01 -42.69 -17.65
C GLN A 703 38.82 -42.35 -16.75
N ALA A 704 37.63 -42.38 -17.35
CA ALA A 704 36.39 -42.48 -16.63
C ALA A 704 36.30 -43.89 -16.05
N ASP A 705 36.23 -44.01 -14.72
CA ASP A 705 35.49 -45.07 -14.05
C ASP A 705 35.37 -44.78 -12.54
N ALA A 706 34.14 -44.99 -12.04
CA ALA A 706 33.71 -45.26 -10.66
C ALA A 706 34.37 -44.52 -9.48
N LEU A 707 33.55 -43.79 -8.68
CA LEU A 707 33.47 -43.98 -7.22
C LEU A 707 32.31 -43.18 -6.61
N MET A 708 31.42 -43.92 -5.94
CA MET A 708 30.38 -43.48 -5.01
C MET A 708 30.97 -43.36 -3.57
N PRO A 709 30.23 -42.81 -2.58
CA PRO A 709 30.79 -41.95 -1.54
C PRO A 709 31.12 -42.70 -0.25
N THR A 710 32.21 -42.32 0.40
CA THR A 710 32.43 -42.60 1.82
C THR A 710 33.25 -41.50 2.48
N GLN A 711 32.66 -40.92 3.54
CA GLN A 711 33.31 -40.44 4.76
C GLN A 711 34.30 -39.26 4.60
N LEU A 712 33.90 -38.07 5.08
CA LEU A 712 34.63 -37.44 6.19
C LEU A 712 33.76 -36.41 6.92
N GLN A 713 33.55 -36.69 8.21
CA GLN A 713 32.99 -35.83 9.24
C GLN A 713 34.00 -34.75 9.64
N THR A 714 33.48 -33.63 10.18
CA THR A 714 34.11 -32.76 11.21
C THR A 714 35.46 -32.11 10.83
N THR A 715 35.62 -30.79 10.86
CA THR A 715 35.76 -30.02 12.11
C THR A 715 35.76 -28.51 11.79
N ILE A 716 35.25 -27.75 12.75
CA ILE A 716 35.02 -26.30 12.83
C ILE A 716 36.33 -25.50 12.97
N ALA A 717 36.37 -24.30 12.38
CA ALA A 717 36.84 -23.05 13.00
C ALA A 717 36.30 -21.85 12.21
#